data_AF-A0A7N0TYX2-F1
#
_entry.id   AF-A0A7N0TYX2-F1
#
_cell.length_a   1.000
_cell.length_b   1.000
_cell.length_c   1.000
_cell.angle_alpha   90.00
_cell.angle_beta   90.00
_cell.angle_gamma   90.00
#
_symmetry.space_group_name_H-M   'P 1'
#
loop_
_entity.id
_entity.type
_entity.pdbx_description
1 polymer ?
#
loop_
_entity_poly.entity_id
_entity_poly.type
_entity_poly.pdbx_seq_one_letter_code
_entity_poly.pdbx_strand_id
1 'polypeptide(L)'
;MIAGTGTTPTRFQIAACIFIAVISYSVVRFDSSPVSRKLNLTKTSAGAGGKVAITNHIVRFSEYMLAEKHLVYLKENVRSGGWEWIERRNPAARYPTDFGLVAIEDSAREGLIEEFRDLELVKDVTVDQSFKKELKGEMGGGGGFEELDKRPGKMFTSMSFGEGDGDNFTIHLGRRLNMQRSQVTSLFGAEALWKKGYTGAKVKMAIFDTGIRGDHPHFRNIKERTNWTNEDTLNDNLGHGTFVAGVIAGQDEECLGFAPDTEIYAFRVFTDAQVSYTSWFLDAFNYAIATGMDVLNLSIGGPDYLDLPFVEKVWELTANNIIMVSAIGNDGPLYGTLNNPADQSDVIGVGGIDYNDHIASFSSRGMSTWELPHGYGRVKPDVVAYGREIMGSKISTGCKSLSGTSVASPVVAGIVCLLVSVIPEEKRKLILNPASMKQALVEGAAKLSGPNMYEQGAGRVDLLESYEILKSYQPKASILPNVLDFSDCPYSWPFCRQPLYAGSMPVMFNATILNGLGVIGYVDGPPMWHPSSEDGNLLTIHFTYSEVIWPWTGYLALHMQIKEEGAKFSGEIEGNVTLNVFSPPAQGEKVIRRSTCVLKLKIKVIPTPPRARRLLWDQFHNIKYPPGYIPRDSLDVRNDILDWHGDHLHTNYHIMYNMLRDAGYFIETLGSPLTCFDARQYGTLILVDLEDEYFREEIEKLRDDVIYSGLGLAVFADWYNVDTMVKMRFFDDNTRSWWTPVTGGANIPALNDILGSFGIAFGDKILNGDFFIDGEQSRYASGTDIVKFPRGGFVHRFPLMDSSESRATQNVLISSLAKADSPILGFLKAGTGHIAVYGDSNCLDSSHMVTNCYWLLKKMLDYTSNHVQDPILFSKAAKLDMPLYEEDSRLPSRRNDVNFSSYSSVLGKELVCKNDSRFEVWGTKGYNIHVRGRNRRLPGHHSIDIGGGLNTSLENFKTSIPLEKYKKETAGNYLGFFNYKDELLDMPVLVTSHWLVPAIITIFGLLLLFTFWSFRQKRRRRRKGSSSGRLSN
;
A
#
# COMPACT_ATOMS: atom_id res chain seq x y z
N MET A 1 -63.78 40.02 -24.46
CA MET A 1 -65.13 39.41 -24.52
C MET A 1 -65.11 38.15 -23.66
N ILE A 2 -66.27 37.71 -23.14
CA ILE A 2 -66.42 36.66 -22.10
C ILE A 2 -65.82 37.14 -20.75
N ALA A 3 -66.52 37.93 -19.92
CA ALA A 3 -67.69 37.64 -19.07
C ALA A 3 -67.37 36.72 -17.86
N GLY A 4 -67.61 37.08 -16.60
CA GLY A 4 -68.07 38.37 -16.03
C GLY A 4 -68.16 38.38 -14.49
N THR A 5 -68.26 39.59 -13.90
CA THR A 5 -69.04 40.01 -12.70
C THR A 5 -69.30 39.04 -11.52
N GLY A 6 -69.13 39.39 -10.23
CA GLY A 6 -68.73 40.67 -9.61
C GLY A 6 -68.99 40.74 -8.08
N THR A 7 -68.64 41.88 -7.47
CA THR A 7 -69.15 42.46 -6.20
C THR A 7 -69.14 41.65 -4.87
N THR A 8 -68.14 41.94 -4.00
CA THR A 8 -68.24 42.63 -2.68
C THR A 8 -69.61 42.67 -1.93
N PRO A 9 -69.70 42.73 -0.56
CA PRO A 9 -68.92 43.73 0.23
C PRO A 9 -68.67 43.58 1.77
N THR A 10 -67.68 44.38 2.25
CA THR A 10 -67.64 45.11 3.58
C THR A 10 -67.51 44.32 4.91
N ARG A 11 -67.00 44.88 6.04
CA ARG A 11 -66.66 46.28 6.47
C ARG A 11 -65.54 46.23 7.55
N PHE A 12 -64.51 47.10 7.55
CA PHE A 12 -64.29 48.31 8.42
C PHE A 12 -63.99 48.00 9.92
N GLN A 13 -63.19 48.73 10.72
CA GLN A 13 -62.48 50.04 10.61
C GLN A 13 -61.37 50.14 11.73
N ILE A 14 -60.15 50.67 11.47
CA ILE A 14 -59.58 52.02 11.79
C ILE A 14 -58.99 52.28 13.21
N ALA A 15 -57.76 52.86 13.22
CA ALA A 15 -57.08 53.71 14.25
C ALA A 15 -56.74 53.13 15.66
N ALA A 16 -55.96 53.81 16.52
CA ALA A 16 -54.65 54.49 16.41
C ALA A 16 -54.20 55.04 17.80
N CYS A 17 -52.97 54.71 18.26
CA CYS A 17 -52.08 55.42 19.25
C CYS A 17 -52.55 55.90 20.66
N ILE A 18 -51.55 56.15 21.55
CA ILE A 18 -51.56 56.86 22.87
C ILE A 18 -51.99 55.98 24.10
N PHE A 19 -51.15 55.61 25.11
CA PHE A 19 -50.41 56.33 26.20
C PHE A 19 -51.30 56.80 27.40
N ILE A 20 -50.97 56.77 28.72
CA ILE A 20 -49.80 56.38 29.58
C ILE A 20 -50.30 56.04 31.03
N ALA A 21 -49.71 55.04 31.74
CA ALA A 21 -49.48 54.96 33.23
C ALA A 21 -49.00 53.54 33.65
N VAL A 22 -47.85 53.21 34.28
CA VAL A 22 -46.92 53.82 35.28
C VAL A 22 -47.28 53.55 36.76
N ILE A 23 -46.58 52.56 37.37
CA ILE A 23 -46.08 52.48 38.76
C ILE A 23 -44.83 51.55 38.70
N SER A 24 -43.56 52.03 38.70
CA SER A 24 -42.67 52.39 39.84
C SER A 24 -42.47 51.24 40.86
N TYR A 25 -41.26 50.74 41.20
CA TYR A 25 -39.95 51.34 41.54
C TYR A 25 -38.83 50.38 41.04
N SER A 26 -37.77 50.78 40.31
CA SER A 26 -36.57 51.56 40.73
C SER A 26 -35.75 50.87 41.84
N VAL A 27 -34.48 50.44 41.61
CA VAL A 27 -33.20 51.19 41.82
C VAL A 27 -32.05 50.15 41.66
N VAL A 28 -30.85 50.34 41.06
CA VAL A 28 -30.19 51.51 40.41
C VAL A 28 -29.06 51.10 39.42
N ARG A 29 -28.94 51.89 38.34
CA ARG A 29 -27.78 52.23 37.46
C ARG A 29 -26.58 51.29 37.23
N PHE A 30 -26.39 50.97 35.95
CA PHE A 30 -25.12 51.16 35.22
C PHE A 30 -24.72 52.66 35.16
N ASP A 31 -23.42 52.99 35.10
CA ASP A 31 -22.86 53.64 33.89
C ASP A 31 -21.30 53.68 33.83
N SER A 32 -20.82 53.96 32.62
CA SER A 32 -19.55 54.58 32.20
C SER A 32 -18.20 53.86 32.33
N SER A 33 -17.67 53.52 31.14
CA SER A 33 -16.26 53.41 30.77
C SER A 33 -15.48 54.75 30.91
N PRO A 34 -14.15 54.83 30.64
CA PRO A 34 -13.12 53.79 30.44
C PRO A 34 -11.91 54.00 31.40
N VAL A 35 -10.79 53.29 31.20
CA VAL A 35 -9.37 53.74 31.32
C VAL A 35 -8.42 52.57 31.63
N SER A 36 -7.25 52.59 30.99
CA SER A 36 -6.12 51.67 31.22
C SER A 36 -5.60 51.70 32.66
N ARG A 37 -5.06 50.58 33.18
CA ARG A 37 -3.67 50.53 33.70
C ARG A 37 -3.21 49.15 34.18
N LYS A 38 -1.97 48.85 33.79
CA LYS A 38 -0.89 48.18 34.54
C LYS A 38 -1.12 46.78 35.13
N LEU A 39 -0.20 45.91 34.70
CA LEU A 39 0.31 44.76 35.46
C LEU A 39 0.39 45.06 36.96
N ASN A 40 0.01 44.07 37.77
CA ASN A 40 0.74 43.73 38.98
C ASN A 40 0.88 42.21 39.08
N LEU A 41 2.11 41.73 39.24
CA LEU A 41 2.40 40.30 39.32
C LEU A 41 1.87 39.72 40.63
N THR A 42 1.08 38.66 40.54
CA THR A 42 1.08 37.60 41.56
C THR A 42 1.79 36.38 40.98
N LYS A 43 3.04 36.16 41.43
CA LYS A 43 3.77 34.92 41.15
C LYS A 43 3.07 33.74 41.84
N THR A 44 2.18 33.05 41.14
CA THR A 44 2.01 31.62 41.38
C THR A 44 3.17 30.90 40.69
N SER A 45 3.91 30.11 41.46
CA SER A 45 5.08 29.37 40.97
C SER A 45 4.67 28.44 39.83
N ALA A 46 5.34 28.56 38.68
CA ALA A 46 5.31 27.55 37.65
C ALA A 46 5.89 26.24 38.21
N GLY A 47 5.01 25.37 38.70
CA GLY A 47 5.31 23.95 38.71
C GLY A 47 5.43 23.51 37.26
N ALA A 48 6.54 22.86 36.91
CA ALA A 48 6.70 22.23 35.60
C ALA A 48 5.78 21.01 35.53
N GLY A 49 4.49 21.25 35.32
CA GLY A 49 3.55 20.22 34.90
C GLY A 49 3.97 19.75 33.53
N GLY A 50 4.42 18.49 33.43
CA GLY A 50 4.59 17.86 32.13
C GLY A 50 3.26 17.96 31.38
N LYS A 51 3.28 18.47 30.15
CA LYS A 51 2.11 18.38 29.29
C LYS A 51 1.78 16.90 29.14
N VAL A 52 0.61 16.48 29.63
CA VAL A 52 0.06 15.17 29.30
C VAL A 52 -0.04 15.15 27.78
N ALA A 53 0.62 14.18 27.15
CA ALA A 53 0.54 14.01 25.72
C ALA A 53 -0.85 13.43 25.38
N ILE A 54 -1.48 13.97 24.34
CA ILE A 54 -2.85 13.66 23.96
C ILE A 54 -2.86 13.32 22.47
N THR A 55 -3.51 12.21 22.14
CA THR A 55 -3.59 11.68 20.78
C THR A 55 -5.04 11.53 20.31
N ASN A 56 -5.31 11.98 19.09
CA ASN A 56 -6.63 11.93 18.48
C ASN A 56 -6.86 10.52 17.93
N HIS A 57 -8.03 9.96 18.18
CA HIS A 57 -8.42 8.63 17.73
C HIS A 57 -9.81 8.67 17.08
N ILE A 58 -9.94 7.94 15.97
CA ILE A 58 -11.20 7.71 15.28
C ILE A 58 -11.82 6.46 15.89
N VAL A 59 -12.99 6.62 16.52
CA VAL A 59 -13.84 5.51 16.95
C VAL A 59 -14.87 5.29 15.85
N ARG A 60 -14.81 4.14 15.18
CA ARG A 60 -15.76 3.80 14.11
C ARG A 60 -16.87 2.91 14.66
N PHE A 61 -18.08 3.11 14.16
CA PHE A 61 -19.29 2.45 14.61
C PHE A 61 -19.86 1.55 13.50
N SER A 62 -20.60 0.52 13.91
CA SER A 62 -21.30 -0.39 12.99
C SER A 62 -22.58 0.23 12.38
N GLU A 63 -23.09 1.33 12.94
CA GLU A 63 -24.33 1.99 12.52
C GLU A 63 -24.17 3.49 12.26
N TYR A 64 -24.90 4.00 11.26
CA TYR A 64 -25.02 5.42 10.98
C TYR A 64 -26.03 6.10 11.91
N MET A 65 -25.53 6.99 12.78
CA MET A 65 -26.36 7.78 13.70
C MET A 65 -25.92 9.23 13.74
N LEU A 66 -26.72 10.14 14.30
CA LEU A 66 -26.23 11.49 14.61
C LEU A 66 -25.09 11.40 15.63
N ALA A 67 -24.06 12.22 15.46
CA ALA A 67 -22.84 12.19 16.27
C ALA A 67 -23.11 12.29 17.79
N GLU A 68 -24.15 13.03 18.20
CA GLU A 68 -24.61 13.14 19.58
C GLU A 68 -25.03 11.78 20.19
N LYS A 69 -25.61 10.87 19.41
CA LYS A 69 -26.02 9.54 19.88
C LYS A 69 -24.81 8.65 20.16
N HIS A 70 -23.83 8.68 19.28
CA HIS A 70 -22.54 7.99 19.48
C HIS A 70 -21.84 8.51 20.73
N LEU A 71 -21.84 9.83 20.95
CA LEU A 71 -21.30 10.45 22.16
C LEU A 71 -22.03 10.01 23.44
N VAL A 72 -23.37 9.94 23.42
CA VAL A 72 -24.16 9.43 24.55
C VAL A 72 -23.83 7.96 24.82
N TYR A 73 -23.80 7.11 23.79
CA TYR A 73 -23.46 5.70 23.91
C TYR A 73 -22.07 5.48 24.53
N LEU A 74 -21.04 6.21 24.07
CA LEU A 74 -19.71 6.12 24.65
C LEU A 74 -19.69 6.58 26.12
N LYS A 75 -20.38 7.67 26.47
CA LYS A 75 -20.47 8.17 27.85
C LYS A 75 -21.23 7.25 28.81
N GLU A 76 -22.17 6.46 28.32
CA GLU A 76 -22.94 5.51 29.13
C GLU A 76 -22.19 4.18 29.37
N ASN A 77 -21.31 3.78 28.44
CA ASN A 77 -20.68 2.46 28.48
C ASN A 77 -19.20 2.47 28.85
N VAL A 78 -18.45 3.54 28.55
CA VAL A 78 -17.03 3.68 28.93
C VAL A 78 -16.92 4.27 30.33
N ARG A 79 -16.29 3.52 31.24
CA ARG A 79 -16.15 3.87 32.66
C ARG A 79 -14.84 4.58 32.95
N SER A 80 -13.81 4.33 32.15
CA SER A 80 -12.50 4.98 32.31
C SER A 80 -12.54 6.44 31.86
N GLY A 81 -11.92 7.32 32.65
CA GLY A 81 -11.64 8.71 32.26
C GLY A 81 -10.38 8.83 31.41
N GLY A 82 -9.92 10.07 31.17
CA GLY A 82 -8.72 10.32 30.34
C GLY A 82 -9.00 10.36 28.84
N TRP A 83 -10.27 10.57 28.44
CA TRP A 83 -10.66 10.88 27.07
C TRP A 83 -11.66 12.04 27.01
N GLU A 84 -11.62 12.78 25.91
CA GLU A 84 -12.56 13.87 25.59
C GLU A 84 -13.11 13.70 24.17
N TRP A 85 -14.39 14.03 23.95
CA TRP A 85 -14.98 14.03 22.62
C TRP A 85 -14.61 15.29 21.85
N ILE A 86 -14.06 15.14 20.64
CA ILE A 86 -13.72 16.25 19.76
C ILE A 86 -14.93 16.55 18.86
N GLU A 87 -15.53 17.72 19.06
CA GLU A 87 -16.72 18.11 18.31
C GLU A 87 -16.39 18.62 16.89
N ARG A 88 -16.91 17.92 15.89
CA ARG A 88 -16.68 18.20 14.46
C ARG A 88 -17.65 19.28 13.99
N ARG A 89 -17.14 20.49 13.71
CA ARG A 89 -17.93 21.68 13.34
C ARG A 89 -17.87 21.97 11.84
N ASN A 90 -18.48 21.10 11.05
CA ASN A 90 -18.47 21.18 9.58
C ASN A 90 -19.85 20.79 8.99
N PRO A 91 -20.07 20.89 7.67
CA PRO A 91 -21.37 20.59 7.06
C PRO A 91 -21.87 19.14 7.25
N ALA A 92 -20.96 18.17 7.46
CA ALA A 92 -21.32 16.76 7.69
C ALA A 92 -22.02 16.54 9.04
N ALA A 93 -21.79 17.38 10.05
CA ALA A 93 -22.39 17.25 11.38
C ALA A 93 -23.93 17.28 11.41
N ARG A 94 -24.58 17.72 10.31
CA ARG A 94 -26.05 17.68 10.14
C ARG A 94 -26.60 16.33 9.70
N TYR A 95 -25.74 15.39 9.33
CA TYR A 95 -26.09 14.10 8.77
C TYR A 95 -25.67 12.96 9.72
N PRO A 96 -26.27 11.77 9.59
CA PRO A 96 -25.76 10.57 10.26
C PRO A 96 -24.30 10.30 9.89
N THR A 97 -23.57 9.72 10.82
CA THR A 97 -22.14 9.41 10.75
C THR A 97 -21.90 8.01 11.31
N ASP A 98 -20.88 7.35 10.80
CA ASP A 98 -20.35 6.06 11.24
C ASP A 98 -19.08 6.19 12.10
N PHE A 99 -18.69 7.40 12.49
CA PHE A 99 -17.49 7.62 13.30
C PHE A 99 -17.63 8.81 14.26
N GLY A 100 -16.82 8.75 15.32
CA GLY A 100 -16.57 9.81 16.28
C GLY A 100 -15.07 10.07 16.40
N LEU A 101 -14.71 11.26 16.88
CA LEU A 101 -13.32 11.65 17.11
C LEU A 101 -13.12 11.90 18.62
N VAL A 102 -12.14 11.23 19.22
CA VAL A 102 -11.85 11.35 20.65
C VAL A 102 -10.37 11.71 20.87
N ALA A 103 -10.11 12.65 21.76
CA ALA A 103 -8.80 12.90 22.33
C ALA A 103 -8.58 11.90 23.47
N ILE A 104 -7.46 11.18 23.48
CA ILE A 104 -7.09 10.24 24.55
C ILE A 104 -5.77 10.67 25.17
N GLU A 105 -5.69 10.69 26.50
CA GLU A 105 -4.44 10.89 27.25
C GLU A 105 -3.53 9.68 27.07
N ASP A 106 -2.27 9.91 26.71
CA ASP A 106 -1.31 8.85 26.39
C ASP A 106 -1.07 7.88 27.56
N SER A 107 -1.25 8.32 28.82
CA SER A 107 -1.17 7.49 30.02
C SER A 107 -2.33 6.50 30.21
N ALA A 108 -3.45 6.67 29.50
CA ALA A 108 -4.64 5.82 29.56
C ALA A 108 -4.91 5.06 28.24
N ARG A 109 -4.06 5.26 27.22
CA ARG A 109 -4.34 4.88 25.82
C ARG A 109 -4.66 3.40 25.62
N GLU A 110 -3.82 2.50 26.10
CA GLU A 110 -3.98 1.05 25.85
C GLU A 110 -5.31 0.52 26.43
N GLY A 111 -5.57 0.77 27.72
CA GLY A 111 -6.79 0.31 28.39
C GLY A 111 -8.07 0.94 27.83
N LEU A 112 -8.05 2.22 27.44
CA LEU A 112 -9.19 2.86 26.79
C LEU A 112 -9.48 2.29 25.40
N ILE A 113 -8.45 2.00 24.60
CA ILE A 113 -8.62 1.40 23.27
C ILE A 113 -9.24 -0.01 23.37
N GLU A 114 -8.84 -0.80 24.38
CA GLU A 114 -9.49 -2.09 24.66
C GLU A 114 -10.94 -1.90 25.11
N GLU A 115 -11.20 -1.02 26.08
CA GLU A 115 -12.56 -0.75 26.58
C GLU A 115 -13.51 -0.25 25.48
N PHE A 116 -13.04 0.58 24.54
CA PHE A 116 -13.81 0.97 23.37
C PHE A 116 -14.08 -0.21 22.42
N ARG A 117 -13.09 -1.08 22.18
CA ARG A 117 -13.20 -2.22 21.23
C ARG A 117 -14.12 -3.34 21.73
N ASP A 118 -14.36 -3.42 23.03
CA ASP A 118 -15.30 -4.37 23.63
C ASP A 118 -16.78 -3.91 23.52
N LEU A 119 -17.05 -2.69 23.05
CA LEU A 119 -18.41 -2.16 22.87
C LEU A 119 -19.08 -2.68 21.60
N GLU A 120 -20.31 -3.21 21.71
CA GLU A 120 -21.06 -3.82 20.61
C GLU A 120 -21.26 -2.92 19.37
N LEU A 121 -21.44 -1.60 19.56
CA LEU A 121 -21.59 -0.67 18.44
C LEU A 121 -20.25 -0.19 17.86
N VAL A 122 -19.12 -0.40 18.56
CA VAL A 122 -17.81 0.02 18.07
C VAL A 122 -17.24 -1.06 17.15
N LYS A 123 -16.92 -0.68 15.93
CA LYS A 123 -16.29 -1.54 14.93
C LYS A 123 -14.79 -1.66 15.20
N ASP A 124 -14.14 -0.52 15.42
CA ASP A 124 -12.72 -0.41 15.75
C ASP A 124 -12.36 1.00 16.26
N VAL A 125 -11.14 1.10 16.78
CA VAL A 125 -10.50 2.36 17.17
C VAL A 125 -9.11 2.43 16.55
N THR A 126 -8.86 3.54 15.86
CA THR A 126 -7.64 3.85 15.08
C THR A 126 -7.14 5.25 15.44
N VAL A 127 -5.89 5.57 15.14
CA VAL A 127 -5.36 6.95 15.31
C VAL A 127 -5.86 7.82 14.15
N ASP A 128 -6.21 9.07 14.42
CA ASP A 128 -6.54 10.06 13.38
C ASP A 128 -5.25 10.52 12.69
N GLN A 129 -4.89 9.86 11.57
CA GLN A 129 -3.64 10.11 10.86
C GLN A 129 -3.66 11.48 10.17
N SER A 130 -2.51 12.13 10.06
CA SER A 130 -2.36 13.30 9.19
C SER A 130 -1.73 12.93 7.85
N PHE A 131 -2.11 13.65 6.81
CA PHE A 131 -1.52 13.53 5.48
C PHE A 131 -0.85 14.84 5.14
N LYS A 132 0.37 14.80 4.59
CA LYS A 132 1.01 15.99 4.07
C LYS A 132 1.25 15.89 2.58
N LYS A 133 0.65 16.84 1.84
CA LYS A 133 0.88 17.07 0.41
C LYS A 133 2.17 17.89 0.25
N GLU A 134 2.94 17.63 -0.81
CA GLU A 134 4.01 18.55 -1.24
C GLU A 134 3.69 19.18 -2.61
N LEU A 135 3.55 20.50 -2.58
CA LEU A 135 3.45 21.42 -3.71
C LEU A 135 4.43 22.56 -3.42
N LYS A 136 5.55 22.62 -4.14
CA LYS A 136 6.38 23.83 -4.16
C LYS A 136 5.89 24.77 -5.24
N GLY A 137 5.55 26.00 -4.85
CA GLY A 137 5.35 27.13 -5.74
C GLY A 137 5.80 28.39 -5.02
N GLU A 138 6.73 29.14 -5.61
CA GLU A 138 7.23 30.38 -5.01
C GLU A 138 6.28 31.57 -5.22
N MET A 139 6.13 32.37 -4.16
CA MET A 139 5.83 33.82 -4.12
C MET A 139 5.68 34.21 -2.64
N GLY A 140 6.47 35.08 -2.01
CA GLY A 140 7.70 35.80 -2.38
C GLY A 140 8.05 36.83 -1.27
N GLY A 141 9.22 37.47 -1.31
CA GLY A 141 9.54 38.67 -0.50
C GLY A 141 10.56 38.45 0.64
N GLY A 142 11.80 38.90 0.42
CA GLY A 142 12.97 38.56 1.24
C GLY A 142 13.08 39.15 2.66
N GLY A 143 13.92 38.47 3.46
CA GLY A 143 14.45 38.96 4.74
C GLY A 143 15.16 37.87 5.55
N GLY A 144 16.46 38.04 5.79
CA GLY A 144 17.23 37.45 6.90
C GLY A 144 17.26 35.91 7.08
N PHE A 145 18.43 35.30 6.85
CA PHE A 145 18.73 33.97 7.40
C PHE A 145 18.79 34.02 8.93
N GLU A 146 17.96 33.22 9.61
CA GLU A 146 18.26 32.68 10.94
C GLU A 146 18.02 31.17 10.95
N GLU A 147 18.90 30.47 11.66
CA GLU A 147 19.11 29.02 11.56
C GLU A 147 18.24 28.29 12.60
N LEU A 148 17.25 27.50 12.14
CA LEU A 148 16.38 26.70 13.00
C LEU A 148 16.30 25.24 12.50
N ASP A 149 16.40 24.32 13.46
CA ASP A 149 16.70 22.89 13.28
C ASP A 149 15.89 22.18 12.18
N LYS A 150 16.62 21.61 11.21
CA LYS A 150 16.07 20.61 10.28
C LYS A 150 16.03 19.24 10.95
N ARG A 151 14.84 18.77 11.31
CA ARG A 151 14.60 17.36 11.65
C ARG A 151 14.58 16.49 10.38
N PRO A 152 15.20 15.29 10.38
CA PRO A 152 15.01 14.29 9.32
C PRO A 152 13.60 13.68 9.40
N GLY A 153 13.09 13.15 8.27
CA GLY A 153 11.79 12.46 8.22
C GLY A 153 10.66 13.19 7.47
N LYS A 154 10.96 13.96 6.41
CA LYS A 154 9.94 14.44 5.46
C LYS A 154 10.15 13.75 4.11
N MET A 155 9.18 12.92 3.72
CA MET A 155 9.13 12.31 2.39
C MET A 155 8.90 13.40 1.35
N PHE A 156 9.76 13.44 0.34
CA PHE A 156 9.69 14.44 -0.72
C PHE A 156 8.90 13.89 -1.92
N THR A 157 7.60 14.18 -1.99
CA THR A 157 6.82 13.92 -3.22
C THR A 157 7.22 14.95 -4.27
N SER A 158 8.16 14.57 -5.15
CA SER A 158 8.80 15.55 -6.04
C SER A 158 7.86 16.00 -7.17
N MET A 159 7.55 17.29 -7.21
CA MET A 159 7.09 17.92 -8.44
C MET A 159 8.32 18.36 -9.24
N SER A 160 8.51 17.78 -10.42
CA SER A 160 9.58 18.17 -11.33
C SER A 160 9.26 19.54 -11.97
N PHE A 161 9.82 20.60 -11.39
CA PHE A 161 9.92 21.91 -12.02
C PHE A 161 11.22 21.98 -12.82
N GLY A 162 11.11 21.74 -14.13
CA GLY A 162 12.17 22.05 -15.07
C GLY A 162 12.00 23.46 -15.62
N GLU A 163 12.61 24.47 -14.97
CA GLU A 163 13.13 25.59 -15.75
C GLU A 163 14.42 25.10 -16.43
N GLY A 164 14.47 25.23 -17.76
CA GLY A 164 15.63 24.79 -18.52
C GLY A 164 16.78 25.77 -18.35
N ASP A 165 17.72 25.45 -17.46
CA ASP A 165 18.96 26.20 -17.34
C ASP A 165 19.89 25.88 -18.51
N GLY A 166 20.54 26.91 -19.05
CA GLY A 166 21.04 26.90 -20.42
C GLY A 166 22.46 26.39 -20.57
N ASP A 167 22.63 25.21 -21.17
CA ASP A 167 23.94 24.75 -21.65
C ASP A 167 24.20 25.20 -23.09
N ASN A 168 25.44 25.63 -23.37
CA ASN A 168 25.77 26.42 -24.57
C ASN A 168 25.80 25.58 -25.85
N PHE A 169 24.73 25.63 -26.65
CA PHE A 169 24.78 25.29 -28.09
C PHE A 169 24.36 26.46 -28.98
N THR A 170 25.36 27.00 -29.68
CA THR A 170 25.27 28.25 -30.45
C THR A 170 24.45 28.10 -31.74
N ILE A 171 23.30 28.77 -31.77
CA ILE A 171 22.66 29.37 -32.95
C ILE A 171 22.45 28.44 -34.17
N HIS A 172 21.28 27.80 -34.20
CA HIS A 172 20.49 27.65 -35.44
C HIS A 172 19.04 28.12 -35.23
N LEU A 173 18.89 29.32 -34.66
CA LEU A 173 17.58 29.98 -34.50
C LEU A 173 17.17 30.67 -35.81
N GLY A 174 16.40 29.97 -36.65
CA GLY A 174 15.93 30.51 -37.93
C GLY A 174 14.79 29.70 -38.53
N ARG A 175 13.55 30.05 -38.17
CA ARG A 175 12.26 29.45 -38.61
C ARG A 175 11.90 28.08 -38.01
N ARG A 176 11.32 28.10 -36.81
CA ARG A 176 10.17 27.25 -36.48
C ARG A 176 9.18 27.99 -35.57
N LEU A 177 8.62 29.08 -36.13
CA LEU A 177 7.59 29.91 -35.50
C LEU A 177 6.23 29.18 -35.51
N ASN A 178 5.44 29.39 -34.45
CA ASN A 178 4.01 29.12 -34.35
C ASN A 178 3.53 27.71 -34.75
N MET A 179 3.86 26.70 -33.94
CA MET A 179 2.82 25.74 -33.58
C MET A 179 2.03 26.35 -32.42
N GLN A 180 0.74 26.64 -32.61
CA GLN A 180 -0.18 26.69 -31.46
C GLN A 180 -0.04 25.36 -30.75
N ARG A 181 0.31 25.34 -29.45
CA ARG A 181 0.15 24.13 -28.64
C ARG A 181 -1.35 23.83 -28.63
N SER A 182 -1.75 22.78 -29.34
CA SER A 182 -3.16 22.37 -29.42
C SER A 182 -3.67 22.11 -28.02
N GLN A 183 -4.83 22.67 -27.68
CA GLN A 183 -5.40 22.50 -26.35
C GLN A 183 -5.63 21.01 -26.05
N VAL A 184 -5.44 20.65 -24.79
CA VAL A 184 -5.60 19.26 -24.32
C VAL A 184 -7.01 18.72 -24.66
N THR A 185 -8.03 19.57 -24.58
CA THR A 185 -9.42 19.29 -24.97
C THR A 185 -9.58 18.97 -26.46
N SER A 186 -8.96 19.74 -27.35
CA SER A 186 -8.97 19.46 -28.80
C SER A 186 -8.18 18.19 -29.15
N LEU A 187 -7.08 17.89 -28.43
CA LEU A 187 -6.30 16.65 -28.63
C LEU A 187 -7.10 15.36 -28.32
N PHE A 188 -8.01 15.39 -27.34
CA PHE A 188 -8.96 14.30 -27.09
C PHE A 188 -10.28 14.45 -27.89
N GLY A 189 -10.43 15.46 -28.75
CA GLY A 189 -11.62 15.63 -29.59
C GLY A 189 -12.89 16.10 -28.85
N ALA A 190 -12.78 16.75 -27.68
CA ALA A 190 -13.93 17.18 -26.87
C ALA A 190 -14.93 18.06 -27.63
N GLU A 191 -14.46 18.84 -28.60
CA GLU A 191 -15.29 19.64 -29.51
C GLU A 191 -16.38 18.82 -30.22
N ALA A 192 -16.15 17.55 -30.52
CA ALA A 192 -17.15 16.71 -31.19
C ALA A 192 -18.38 16.43 -30.30
N LEU A 193 -18.18 16.40 -28.98
CA LEU A 193 -19.23 16.25 -27.97
C LEU A 193 -19.88 17.60 -27.64
N TRP A 194 -19.11 18.68 -27.55
CA TRP A 194 -19.65 20.04 -27.40
C TRP A 194 -20.55 20.42 -28.58
N LYS A 195 -20.17 20.07 -29.82
CA LYS A 195 -21.00 20.27 -31.04
C LYS A 195 -22.30 19.44 -31.03
N LYS A 196 -22.40 18.39 -30.21
CA LYS A 196 -23.64 17.62 -29.95
C LYS A 196 -24.47 18.17 -28.78
N GLY A 197 -23.98 19.20 -28.08
CA GLY A 197 -24.65 19.81 -26.92
C GLY A 197 -24.29 19.17 -25.57
N TYR A 198 -23.32 18.27 -25.51
CA TYR A 198 -22.81 17.71 -24.26
C TYR A 198 -21.68 18.60 -23.73
N THR A 199 -21.83 19.17 -22.54
CA THR A 199 -20.87 20.13 -21.95
C THR A 199 -20.60 19.90 -20.47
N GLY A 200 -21.01 18.75 -19.93
CA GLY A 200 -20.96 18.48 -18.48
C GLY A 200 -22.18 18.97 -17.69
N ALA A 201 -23.18 19.56 -18.35
CA ALA A 201 -24.36 20.15 -17.72
C ALA A 201 -25.10 19.16 -16.79
N LYS A 202 -25.51 19.68 -15.62
CA LYS A 202 -26.18 18.93 -14.53
C LYS A 202 -25.37 17.75 -13.97
N VAL A 203 -24.06 17.70 -14.15
CA VAL A 203 -23.20 16.71 -13.47
C VAL A 203 -22.64 17.36 -12.22
N LYS A 204 -22.77 16.71 -11.06
CA LYS A 204 -22.19 17.21 -9.80
C LYS A 204 -20.78 16.67 -9.63
N MET A 205 -19.81 17.59 -9.59
CA MET A 205 -18.40 17.27 -9.48
C MET A 205 -17.82 17.73 -8.15
N ALA A 206 -17.42 16.77 -7.31
CA ALA A 206 -16.68 17.02 -6.10
C ALA A 206 -15.18 17.14 -6.39
N ILE A 207 -14.58 18.26 -6.01
CA ILE A 207 -13.13 18.49 -6.13
C ILE A 207 -12.52 18.55 -4.73
N PHE A 208 -11.81 17.50 -4.35
CA PHE A 208 -11.08 17.40 -3.08
C PHE A 208 -9.65 17.91 -3.24
N ASP A 209 -9.39 19.13 -2.79
CA ASP A 209 -8.08 19.78 -2.95
C ASP A 209 -7.88 20.94 -1.94
N THR A 210 -7.03 21.92 -2.28
CA THR A 210 -6.75 23.14 -1.52
C THR A 210 -7.88 24.18 -1.54
N GLY A 211 -9.02 23.87 -2.15
CA GLY A 211 -10.17 24.78 -2.35
C GLY A 211 -10.21 25.39 -3.76
N ILE A 212 -11.12 26.35 -3.99
CA ILE A 212 -11.25 27.07 -5.26
C ILE A 212 -11.52 28.56 -4.98
N ARG A 213 -10.88 29.46 -5.73
CA ARG A 213 -11.22 30.90 -5.68
C ARG A 213 -12.60 31.14 -6.32
N GLY A 214 -13.56 31.59 -5.51
CA GLY A 214 -14.99 31.61 -5.90
C GLY A 214 -15.43 32.70 -6.87
N ASP A 215 -14.65 33.77 -7.04
CA ASP A 215 -14.87 34.86 -8.00
C ASP A 215 -13.96 34.73 -9.24
N HIS A 216 -13.46 33.53 -9.51
CA HIS A 216 -12.54 33.29 -10.62
C HIS A 216 -13.29 33.26 -11.98
N PRO A 217 -12.91 34.11 -12.96
CA PRO A 217 -13.73 34.35 -14.15
C PRO A 217 -13.89 33.13 -15.08
N HIS A 218 -13.02 32.12 -14.96
CA HIS A 218 -13.11 30.91 -15.79
C HIS A 218 -14.24 29.95 -15.38
N PHE A 219 -14.96 30.19 -14.27
CA PHE A 219 -15.99 29.27 -13.76
C PHE A 219 -17.38 29.91 -13.73
N ARG A 220 -18.34 29.38 -14.50
CA ARG A 220 -19.76 29.82 -14.43
C ARG A 220 -20.56 29.17 -13.29
N ASN A 221 -20.18 27.97 -12.84
CA ASN A 221 -21.11 27.08 -12.16
C ASN A 221 -20.56 26.47 -10.84
N ILE A 222 -19.89 27.28 -10.03
CA ILE A 222 -19.56 26.91 -8.64
C ILE A 222 -20.86 26.92 -7.83
N LYS A 223 -21.34 25.74 -7.43
CA LYS A 223 -22.54 25.60 -6.58
C LYS A 223 -22.22 25.78 -5.11
N GLU A 224 -21.11 25.22 -4.67
CA GLU A 224 -20.74 25.17 -3.27
C GLU A 224 -19.23 25.21 -3.07
N ARG A 225 -18.80 25.80 -1.96
CA ARG A 225 -17.43 25.72 -1.46
C ARG A 225 -17.50 25.40 0.03
N THR A 226 -16.97 24.24 0.40
CA THR A 226 -16.90 23.73 1.77
C THR A 226 -15.45 23.67 2.22
N ASN A 227 -15.24 23.70 3.53
CA ASN A 227 -13.94 23.55 4.15
C ASN A 227 -14.05 22.59 5.34
N TRP A 228 -13.10 21.66 5.38
CA TRP A 228 -13.04 20.54 6.32
C TRP A 228 -11.84 20.66 7.26
N THR A 229 -10.99 21.66 7.01
CA THR A 229 -9.79 21.95 7.81
C THR A 229 -10.11 22.81 9.04
N ASN A 230 -9.09 23.04 9.86
CA ASN A 230 -9.15 23.91 11.03
C ASN A 230 -8.87 25.41 10.73
N GLU A 231 -8.59 25.78 9.48
CA GLU A 231 -8.35 27.16 9.05
C GLU A 231 -9.66 27.83 8.59
N ASP A 232 -9.90 29.09 8.92
CA ASP A 232 -11.17 29.78 8.58
C ASP A 232 -11.13 30.42 7.18
N THR A 233 -11.07 29.58 6.13
CA THR A 233 -11.09 30.03 4.72
C THR A 233 -11.80 29.05 3.78
N LEU A 234 -12.53 29.60 2.79
CA LEU A 234 -13.11 28.86 1.65
C LEU A 234 -12.37 29.11 0.33
N ASN A 235 -11.37 30.00 0.33
CA ASN A 235 -10.57 30.30 -0.85
C ASN A 235 -9.38 29.35 -0.96
N ASP A 236 -8.98 29.08 -2.20
CA ASP A 236 -7.69 28.49 -2.51
C ASP A 236 -6.61 29.57 -2.35
N ASN A 237 -5.65 29.34 -1.45
CA ASN A 237 -4.48 30.21 -1.31
C ASN A 237 -3.21 29.61 -1.94
N LEU A 238 -3.25 28.33 -2.35
CA LEU A 238 -2.13 27.59 -2.93
C LEU A 238 -2.21 27.49 -4.46
N GLY A 239 -3.43 27.59 -5.02
CA GLY A 239 -3.66 27.62 -6.46
C GLY A 239 -3.61 26.27 -7.15
N HIS A 240 -3.68 25.15 -6.41
CA HIS A 240 -3.74 23.81 -6.99
C HIS A 240 -5.18 23.41 -7.29
N GLY A 241 -6.08 23.48 -6.30
CA GLY A 241 -7.50 23.19 -6.52
C GLY A 241 -8.16 24.08 -7.58
N THR A 242 -7.77 25.36 -7.66
CA THR A 242 -8.20 26.27 -8.74
C THR A 242 -7.70 25.82 -10.11
N PHE A 243 -6.49 25.28 -10.21
CA PHE A 243 -5.96 24.74 -11.47
C PHE A 243 -6.66 23.44 -11.87
N VAL A 244 -6.84 22.51 -10.92
CA VAL A 244 -7.57 21.24 -11.08
C VAL A 244 -8.98 21.49 -11.59
N ALA A 245 -9.71 22.43 -10.97
CA ALA A 245 -11.03 22.86 -11.42
C ALA A 245 -10.99 23.51 -12.82
N GLY A 246 -9.91 24.24 -13.15
CA GLY A 246 -9.66 24.80 -14.48
C GLY A 246 -9.61 23.74 -15.58
N VAL A 247 -8.84 22.67 -15.36
CA VAL A 247 -8.74 21.55 -16.32
C VAL A 247 -10.08 20.83 -16.49
N ILE A 248 -10.88 20.70 -15.42
CA ILE A 248 -12.19 20.04 -15.48
C ILE A 248 -13.24 20.92 -16.20
N ALA A 249 -13.42 22.17 -15.75
CA ALA A 249 -14.58 23.01 -16.08
C ALA A 249 -14.23 24.50 -16.32
N GLY A 250 -12.96 24.82 -16.58
CA GLY A 250 -12.54 26.15 -17.03
C GLY A 250 -13.11 26.51 -18.40
N GLN A 251 -13.20 27.80 -18.69
CA GLN A 251 -13.91 28.34 -19.86
C GLN A 251 -13.13 29.39 -20.64
N ASP A 252 -11.91 29.68 -20.22
CA ASP A 252 -11.04 30.61 -20.92
C ASP A 252 -10.50 29.97 -22.21
N GLU A 253 -10.40 30.74 -23.28
CA GLU A 253 -9.97 30.24 -24.59
C GLU A 253 -8.49 29.81 -24.60
N GLU A 254 -7.66 30.22 -23.62
CA GLU A 254 -6.27 29.75 -23.49
C GLU A 254 -6.17 28.41 -22.73
N CYS A 255 -7.00 28.19 -21.70
CA CYS A 255 -7.03 26.96 -20.90
C CYS A 255 -8.46 26.42 -20.69
N LEU A 256 -9.09 26.03 -21.78
CA LEU A 256 -10.45 25.50 -21.81
C LEU A 256 -10.51 24.11 -21.15
N GLY A 257 -11.45 23.92 -20.23
CA GLY A 257 -11.71 22.64 -19.57
C GLY A 257 -12.67 21.75 -20.37
N PHE A 258 -12.71 20.45 -20.04
CA PHE A 258 -13.50 19.45 -20.79
C PHE A 258 -15.02 19.60 -20.62
N ALA A 259 -15.47 20.00 -19.44
CA ALA A 259 -16.86 19.96 -18.99
C ALA A 259 -17.30 21.33 -18.42
N PRO A 260 -17.34 22.39 -19.26
CA PRO A 260 -17.47 23.78 -18.80
C PRO A 260 -18.79 24.13 -18.09
N ASP A 261 -19.86 23.33 -18.23
CA ASP A 261 -21.15 23.57 -17.57
C ASP A 261 -21.42 22.65 -16.37
N THR A 262 -20.43 21.84 -15.97
CA THR A 262 -20.49 20.97 -14.77
C THR A 262 -20.69 21.77 -13.49
N GLU A 263 -21.45 21.21 -12.55
CA GLU A 263 -21.74 21.80 -11.25
C GLU A 263 -20.56 21.54 -10.30
N ILE A 264 -19.78 22.57 -10.03
CA ILE A 264 -18.56 22.46 -9.22
C ILE A 264 -18.91 22.57 -7.73
N TYR A 265 -18.58 21.51 -6.98
CA TYR A 265 -18.61 21.47 -5.53
C TYR A 265 -17.15 21.40 -5.04
N ALA A 266 -16.66 22.50 -4.46
CA ALA A 266 -15.30 22.55 -3.93
C ALA A 266 -15.27 22.03 -2.49
N PHE A 267 -14.37 21.09 -2.21
CA PHE A 267 -14.12 20.56 -0.88
C PHE A 267 -12.66 20.86 -0.50
N ARG A 268 -12.44 21.93 0.28
CA ARG A 268 -11.12 22.22 0.85
C ARG A 268 -10.83 21.24 1.98
N VAL A 269 -9.97 20.26 1.70
CA VAL A 269 -9.52 19.25 2.67
C VAL A 269 -8.05 19.42 3.05
N PHE A 270 -7.30 20.30 2.38
CA PHE A 270 -5.93 20.65 2.73
C PHE A 270 -5.81 22.07 3.29
N THR A 271 -5.01 22.20 4.35
CA THR A 271 -4.59 23.49 4.91
C THR A 271 -3.60 24.20 3.98
N ASP A 272 -3.30 25.47 4.25
CA ASP A 272 -2.23 26.19 3.53
C ASP A 272 -0.84 25.64 3.88
N ALA A 273 -0.70 25.02 5.06
CA ALA A 273 0.46 24.19 5.43
C ALA A 273 0.52 22.82 4.70
N GLN A 274 -0.45 22.54 3.82
CA GLN A 274 -0.59 21.33 3.02
C GLN A 274 -0.84 20.05 3.84
N VAL A 275 -1.37 20.20 5.06
CA VAL A 275 -1.80 19.10 5.93
C VAL A 275 -3.30 18.84 5.79
N SER A 276 -3.69 17.57 5.76
CA SER A 276 -5.05 17.03 5.93
C SER A 276 -5.06 16.00 7.07
N TYR A 277 -6.24 15.52 7.48
CA TYR A 277 -6.42 14.42 8.43
C TYR A 277 -7.40 13.38 7.90
N THR A 278 -7.26 12.12 8.33
CA THR A 278 -8.21 11.04 8.03
C THR A 278 -9.63 11.47 8.36
N SER A 279 -9.86 11.98 9.57
CA SER A 279 -11.19 12.43 10.03
C SER A 279 -11.81 13.50 9.11
N TRP A 280 -11.01 14.37 8.49
CA TRP A 280 -11.50 15.38 7.54
C TRP A 280 -11.96 14.75 6.23
N PHE A 281 -11.22 13.76 5.71
CA PHE A 281 -11.65 12.99 4.54
C PHE A 281 -12.93 12.20 4.83
N LEU A 282 -13.01 11.52 5.99
CA LEU A 282 -14.22 10.75 6.35
C LEU A 282 -15.47 11.64 6.43
N ASP A 283 -15.37 12.83 7.05
CA ASP A 283 -16.47 13.79 7.10
C ASP A 283 -16.87 14.28 5.70
N ALA A 284 -15.88 14.63 4.88
CA ALA A 284 -16.12 15.21 3.58
C ALA A 284 -16.66 14.18 2.57
N PHE A 285 -16.24 12.91 2.67
CA PHE A 285 -16.82 11.77 1.96
C PHE A 285 -18.25 11.48 2.42
N ASN A 286 -18.53 11.46 3.74
CA ASN A 286 -19.89 11.32 4.26
C ASN A 286 -20.82 12.44 3.72
N TYR A 287 -20.31 13.68 3.58
CA TYR A 287 -21.07 14.78 2.96
C TYR A 287 -21.25 14.62 1.45
N ALA A 288 -20.25 14.15 0.71
CA ALA A 288 -20.36 13.87 -0.73
C ALA A 288 -21.40 12.76 -1.03
N ILE A 289 -21.46 11.74 -0.17
CA ILE A 289 -22.51 10.70 -0.19
C ILE A 289 -23.88 11.33 0.10
N ALA A 290 -24.01 12.08 1.20
CA ALA A 290 -25.28 12.67 1.63
C ALA A 290 -25.86 13.71 0.65
N THR A 291 -25.01 14.41 -0.09
CA THR A 291 -25.41 15.37 -1.14
C THR A 291 -25.61 14.73 -2.52
N GLY A 292 -25.27 13.44 -2.66
CA GLY A 292 -25.42 12.66 -3.88
C GLY A 292 -24.65 13.28 -5.04
N MET A 293 -23.33 13.39 -4.91
CA MET A 293 -22.39 13.72 -5.99
C MET A 293 -22.41 12.65 -7.09
N ASP A 294 -22.02 13.00 -8.32
CA ASP A 294 -21.90 12.03 -9.42
C ASP A 294 -20.44 11.59 -9.61
N VAL A 295 -19.52 12.55 -9.58
CA VAL A 295 -18.09 12.36 -9.87
C VAL A 295 -17.25 13.04 -8.79
N LEU A 296 -16.09 12.46 -8.49
CA LEU A 296 -15.15 12.92 -7.48
C LEU A 296 -13.72 12.84 -8.05
N ASN A 297 -12.98 13.95 -8.02
CA ASN A 297 -11.54 13.95 -8.31
C ASN A 297 -10.73 14.21 -7.03
N LEU A 298 -9.79 13.31 -6.76
CA LEU A 298 -8.74 13.48 -5.76
C LEU A 298 -7.38 13.48 -6.48
N SER A 299 -6.86 14.66 -6.79
CA SER A 299 -5.58 14.86 -7.51
C SER A 299 -4.35 14.58 -6.63
N ILE A 300 -4.46 13.67 -5.66
CA ILE A 300 -3.57 13.54 -4.51
C ILE A 300 -3.59 12.08 -4.07
N GLY A 301 -2.44 11.57 -3.64
CA GLY A 301 -2.34 10.29 -2.96
C GLY A 301 -1.07 10.22 -2.14
N GLY A 302 -0.90 9.11 -1.42
CA GLY A 302 0.33 8.75 -0.72
C GLY A 302 0.42 7.23 -0.52
N PRO A 303 1.48 6.74 0.12
CA PRO A 303 1.73 5.30 0.36
C PRO A 303 0.77 4.69 1.40
N ASP A 304 -0.16 5.48 1.96
CA ASP A 304 -1.01 5.09 3.06
C ASP A 304 -2.28 4.35 2.60
N TYR A 305 -2.09 3.10 2.18
CA TYR A 305 -3.16 2.10 2.11
C TYR A 305 -3.39 1.38 3.45
N LEU A 306 -2.70 1.80 4.53
CA LEU A 306 -2.85 1.26 5.88
C LEU A 306 -3.91 1.98 6.71
N ASP A 307 -4.29 3.20 6.34
CA ASP A 307 -5.45 3.92 6.88
C ASP A 307 -6.76 3.23 6.48
N LEU A 308 -7.03 2.10 7.12
CA LEU A 308 -8.22 1.30 6.95
C LEU A 308 -9.54 2.11 7.06
N PRO A 309 -9.68 3.09 7.97
CA PRO A 309 -10.74 4.09 7.92
C PRO A 309 -10.94 4.74 6.55
N PHE A 310 -9.88 5.31 5.96
CA PHE A 310 -9.92 5.97 4.65
C PHE A 310 -10.21 4.98 3.52
N VAL A 311 -9.52 3.83 3.48
CA VAL A 311 -9.71 2.79 2.45
C VAL A 311 -11.15 2.27 2.44
N GLU A 312 -11.72 1.90 3.59
CA GLU A 312 -13.11 1.45 3.65
C GLU A 312 -14.12 2.54 3.31
N LYS A 313 -13.81 3.81 3.58
CA LYS A 313 -14.67 4.94 3.20
C LYS A 313 -14.65 5.18 1.69
N VAL A 314 -13.55 4.93 1.00
CA VAL A 314 -13.48 4.95 -0.47
C VAL A 314 -14.35 3.84 -1.08
N TRP A 315 -14.35 2.63 -0.51
CA TRP A 315 -15.27 1.57 -0.93
C TRP A 315 -16.74 1.94 -0.69
N GLU A 316 -17.07 2.55 0.45
CA GLU A 316 -18.43 3.01 0.73
C GLU A 316 -18.87 4.15 -0.20
N LEU A 317 -17.98 5.11 -0.48
CA LEU A 317 -18.23 6.22 -1.38
C LEU A 317 -18.54 5.72 -2.80
N THR A 318 -17.71 4.81 -3.31
CA THR A 318 -17.95 4.20 -4.63
C THR A 318 -19.21 3.33 -4.60
N ALA A 319 -19.51 2.60 -3.53
CA ALA A 319 -20.75 1.83 -3.36
C ALA A 319 -22.03 2.70 -3.48
N ASN A 320 -21.95 4.00 -3.15
CA ASN A 320 -23.02 4.97 -3.32
C ASN A 320 -23.14 5.53 -4.77
N ASN A 321 -22.50 4.86 -5.75
CA ASN A 321 -22.42 5.20 -7.18
C ASN A 321 -21.61 6.47 -7.51
N ILE A 322 -20.78 6.97 -6.59
CA ILE A 322 -19.89 8.10 -6.86
C ILE A 322 -18.68 7.60 -7.65
N ILE A 323 -18.45 8.13 -8.85
CA ILE A 323 -17.31 7.76 -9.70
C ILE A 323 -16.07 8.51 -9.20
N MET A 324 -15.10 7.77 -8.65
CA MET A 324 -13.85 8.34 -8.12
C MET A 324 -12.71 8.23 -9.15
N VAL A 325 -12.07 9.37 -9.43
CA VAL A 325 -10.87 9.50 -10.27
C VAL A 325 -9.73 10.02 -9.39
N SER A 326 -8.56 9.39 -9.46
CA SER A 326 -7.42 9.72 -8.61
C SER A 326 -6.08 9.63 -9.35
N ALA A 327 -5.13 10.47 -8.95
CA ALA A 327 -3.77 10.50 -9.48
C ALA A 327 -2.92 9.32 -8.97
N ILE A 328 -2.21 8.62 -9.85
CA ILE A 328 -1.45 7.40 -9.48
C ILE A 328 -0.19 7.65 -8.63
N GLY A 329 0.31 8.89 -8.58
CA GLY A 329 1.53 9.27 -7.86
C GLY A 329 2.56 9.98 -8.74
N ASN A 330 3.54 10.64 -8.11
CA ASN A 330 4.58 11.42 -8.80
C ASN A 330 6.00 10.86 -8.54
N ASP A 331 6.06 9.62 -8.07
CA ASP A 331 7.26 9.00 -7.50
C ASP A 331 7.95 8.06 -8.51
N GLY A 332 7.54 8.14 -9.78
CA GLY A 332 8.24 7.54 -10.91
C GLY A 332 9.62 8.19 -11.17
N PRO A 333 10.51 7.50 -11.91
CA PRO A 333 10.21 6.35 -12.78
C PRO A 333 10.34 4.99 -12.10
N LEU A 334 10.52 4.94 -10.78
CA LEU A 334 10.71 3.70 -10.04
C LEU A 334 9.44 2.84 -10.02
N TYR A 335 9.61 1.53 -9.93
CA TYR A 335 8.52 0.55 -9.87
C TYR A 335 8.10 0.29 -8.42
N GLY A 336 6.81 0.03 -8.21
CA GLY A 336 6.24 -0.18 -6.87
C GLY A 336 5.77 1.12 -6.20
N THR A 337 5.65 2.20 -6.97
CA THR A 337 5.48 3.58 -6.49
C THR A 337 4.04 4.10 -6.54
N LEU A 338 3.06 3.20 -6.65
CA LEU A 338 1.65 3.56 -6.79
C LEU A 338 1.08 4.08 -5.46
N ASN A 339 0.35 5.19 -5.52
CA ASN A 339 -0.21 5.83 -4.33
C ASN A 339 -1.71 5.53 -4.12
N ASN A 340 -2.11 5.39 -2.86
CA ASN A 340 -3.51 5.29 -2.43
C ASN A 340 -4.20 6.67 -2.54
N PRO A 341 -5.48 6.74 -2.97
CA PRO A 341 -6.38 5.64 -3.33
C PRO A 341 -6.39 5.23 -4.81
N ALA A 342 -5.46 5.73 -5.63
CA ALA A 342 -5.43 5.43 -7.06
C ALA A 342 -5.02 3.98 -7.39
N ASP A 343 -4.35 3.30 -6.46
CA ASP A 343 -4.05 1.87 -6.49
C ASP A 343 -5.29 0.97 -6.23
N GLN A 344 -6.35 1.50 -5.60
CA GLN A 344 -7.56 0.75 -5.29
C GLN A 344 -8.35 0.38 -6.55
N SER A 345 -8.93 -0.81 -6.60
CA SER A 345 -9.56 -1.33 -7.82
C SER A 345 -10.89 -0.65 -8.18
N ASP A 346 -11.66 -0.14 -7.22
CA ASP A 346 -12.90 0.60 -7.50
C ASP A 346 -12.65 2.07 -7.94
N VAL A 347 -11.43 2.58 -7.76
CA VAL A 347 -11.00 3.94 -8.14
C VAL A 347 -10.35 3.92 -9.53
N ILE A 348 -10.70 4.89 -10.39
CA ILE A 348 -10.03 5.11 -11.68
C ILE A 348 -8.69 5.80 -11.40
N GLY A 349 -7.60 5.02 -11.41
CA GLY A 349 -6.23 5.48 -11.19
C GLY A 349 -5.59 5.95 -12.49
N VAL A 350 -5.10 7.19 -12.51
CA VAL A 350 -4.65 7.89 -13.73
C VAL A 350 -3.15 8.16 -13.69
N GLY A 351 -2.42 7.62 -14.68
CA GLY A 351 -1.02 7.94 -14.94
C GLY A 351 -0.82 9.11 -15.89
N GLY A 352 0.41 9.64 -15.92
CA GLY A 352 0.77 10.85 -16.67
C GLY A 352 1.65 10.55 -17.89
N ILE A 353 1.29 11.13 -19.04
CA ILE A 353 2.11 11.13 -20.27
C ILE A 353 2.45 12.56 -20.73
N ASP A 354 3.46 12.68 -21.59
CA ASP A 354 3.77 13.91 -22.34
C ASP A 354 2.96 14.02 -23.65
N TYR A 355 3.08 15.16 -24.33
CA TYR A 355 2.42 15.42 -25.63
C TYR A 355 2.95 14.58 -26.80
N ASN A 356 3.94 13.70 -26.58
CA ASN A 356 4.45 12.75 -27.57
C ASN A 356 3.99 11.31 -27.28
N ASP A 357 3.01 11.13 -26.38
CA ASP A 357 2.53 9.84 -25.89
C ASP A 357 3.61 8.99 -25.16
N HIS A 358 4.66 9.63 -24.59
CA HIS A 358 5.61 8.96 -23.70
C HIS A 358 5.15 9.03 -22.23
N ILE A 359 5.36 7.97 -21.45
CA ILE A 359 5.16 7.98 -19.99
C ILE A 359 6.02 9.08 -19.38
N ALA A 360 5.40 10.01 -18.66
CA ALA A 360 6.12 11.08 -17.98
C ALA A 360 7.04 10.47 -16.91
N SER A 361 8.27 10.97 -16.77
CA SER A 361 9.26 10.41 -15.84
C SER A 361 8.72 10.28 -14.42
N PHE A 362 8.05 11.33 -13.91
CA PHE A 362 7.42 11.35 -12.59
C PHE A 362 6.24 10.38 -12.43
N SER A 363 5.63 9.86 -13.50
CA SER A 363 4.45 9.00 -13.34
C SER A 363 4.83 7.72 -12.62
N SER A 364 4.25 7.53 -11.43
CA SER A 364 4.34 6.28 -10.67
C SER A 364 3.87 5.10 -11.51
N ARG A 365 4.52 3.94 -11.30
CA ARG A 365 4.37 2.74 -12.13
C ARG A 365 4.69 1.46 -11.35
N GLY A 366 4.38 0.32 -11.93
CA GLY A 366 4.47 -1.00 -11.31
C GLY A 366 3.10 -1.61 -11.03
N MET A 367 3.09 -2.76 -10.37
CA MET A 367 1.87 -3.42 -9.91
C MET A 367 1.45 -2.92 -8.52
N SER A 368 0.23 -3.21 -8.09
CA SER A 368 -0.20 -2.94 -6.71
C SER A 368 0.68 -3.69 -5.70
N THR A 369 1.34 -2.95 -4.81
CA THR A 369 2.30 -3.51 -3.85
C THR A 369 1.64 -4.19 -2.64
N TRP A 370 0.45 -3.71 -2.22
CA TRP A 370 -0.35 -4.29 -1.13
C TRP A 370 -0.80 -5.75 -1.36
N GLU A 371 -0.68 -6.27 -2.60
CA GLU A 371 -1.01 -7.65 -2.97
C GLU A 371 0.21 -8.55 -3.21
N LEU A 372 1.44 -7.99 -3.24
CA LEU A 372 2.69 -8.76 -3.30
C LEU A 372 2.81 -9.83 -2.20
N PRO A 373 2.33 -9.61 -0.95
CA PRO A 373 2.25 -10.65 0.09
C PRO A 373 1.39 -11.88 -0.23
N HIS A 374 0.73 -11.91 -1.40
CA HIS A 374 -0.06 -13.02 -1.93
C HIS A 374 0.46 -13.52 -3.28
N GLY A 375 1.70 -13.13 -3.63
CA GLY A 375 2.48 -13.63 -4.75
C GLY A 375 2.60 -12.68 -5.94
N TYR A 376 1.68 -11.72 -6.13
CA TYR A 376 1.73 -10.78 -7.25
C TYR A 376 0.77 -9.59 -7.09
N GLY A 377 1.05 -8.45 -7.74
CA GLY A 377 0.15 -7.30 -7.79
C GLY A 377 -0.79 -7.27 -9.01
N ARG A 378 -1.88 -6.49 -8.93
CA ARG A 378 -2.77 -6.20 -10.07
C ARG A 378 -2.23 -5.06 -10.94
N VAL A 379 -2.75 -4.98 -12.16
CA VAL A 379 -2.39 -3.96 -13.15
C VAL A 379 -2.93 -2.59 -12.75
N LYS A 380 -2.03 -1.61 -12.65
CA LYS A 380 -2.29 -0.18 -12.47
C LYS A 380 -1.20 0.62 -13.23
N PRO A 381 -1.43 1.91 -13.59
CA PRO A 381 -2.71 2.65 -13.54
C PRO A 381 -3.80 1.98 -14.38
N ASP A 382 -5.05 2.44 -14.29
CA ASP A 382 -6.11 1.93 -15.18
C ASP A 382 -5.92 2.47 -16.61
N VAL A 383 -5.60 3.76 -16.72
CA VAL A 383 -5.40 4.52 -17.97
C VAL A 383 -4.37 5.63 -17.76
N VAL A 384 -3.83 6.19 -18.86
CA VAL A 384 -2.99 7.38 -18.84
C VAL A 384 -3.62 8.58 -19.58
N ALA A 385 -3.23 9.79 -19.18
CA ALA A 385 -3.64 11.03 -19.82
C ALA A 385 -2.51 12.07 -19.80
N TYR A 386 -2.59 13.09 -20.66
CA TYR A 386 -1.59 14.15 -20.71
C TYR A 386 -1.47 14.84 -19.34
N GLY A 387 -0.28 14.76 -18.76
CA GLY A 387 0.03 15.25 -17.42
C GLY A 387 1.28 16.13 -17.35
N ARG A 388 1.96 16.37 -18.48
CA ARG A 388 3.11 17.27 -18.57
C ARG A 388 2.72 18.59 -19.27
N GLU A 389 3.11 19.70 -18.65
CA GLU A 389 2.95 21.07 -19.19
C GLU A 389 1.50 21.45 -19.59
N ILE A 390 0.50 20.91 -18.89
CA ILE A 390 -0.92 21.19 -19.17
C ILE A 390 -1.29 22.59 -18.71
N MET A 391 -1.99 23.32 -19.59
CA MET A 391 -2.55 24.64 -19.29
C MET A 391 -3.85 24.51 -18.48
N GLY A 392 -3.97 25.28 -17.41
CA GLY A 392 -5.14 25.34 -16.53
C GLY A 392 -5.22 26.68 -15.79
N SER A 393 -6.33 26.92 -15.08
CA SER A 393 -6.58 28.20 -14.40
C SER A 393 -5.51 28.56 -13.36
N LYS A 394 -5.02 29.80 -13.39
CA LYS A 394 -4.14 30.36 -12.36
C LYS A 394 -4.97 30.92 -11.20
N ILE A 395 -4.47 30.87 -9.97
CA ILE A 395 -5.15 31.45 -8.78
C ILE A 395 -5.50 32.94 -8.92
N SER A 396 -4.72 33.68 -9.72
CA SER A 396 -4.96 35.08 -10.10
C SER A 396 -5.98 35.16 -11.24
N THR A 397 -5.71 35.86 -12.33
CA THR A 397 -6.44 35.70 -13.60
C THR A 397 -5.54 35.02 -14.63
N GLY A 398 -6.14 34.53 -15.70
CA GLY A 398 -5.46 33.85 -16.81
C GLY A 398 -5.03 32.42 -16.48
N CYS A 399 -4.21 31.86 -17.37
CA CYS A 399 -3.80 30.47 -17.31
C CYS A 399 -2.36 30.31 -16.77
N LYS A 400 -2.03 29.10 -16.32
CA LYS A 400 -0.67 28.65 -16.01
C LYS A 400 -0.47 27.22 -16.52
N SER A 401 0.78 26.82 -16.72
CA SER A 401 1.14 25.44 -17.01
C SER A 401 1.56 24.71 -15.72
N LEU A 402 1.19 23.44 -15.56
CA LEU A 402 1.71 22.55 -14.50
C LEU A 402 1.98 21.14 -15.06
N SER A 403 2.79 20.37 -14.33
CA SER A 403 3.07 18.96 -14.59
C SER A 403 2.82 18.10 -13.34
N GLY A 404 2.29 16.88 -13.53
CA GLY A 404 2.07 15.89 -12.47
C GLY A 404 0.93 14.92 -12.81
N THR A 405 0.84 13.77 -12.15
CA THR A 405 -0.35 12.91 -12.25
C THR A 405 -1.57 13.54 -11.56
N SER A 406 -1.33 14.44 -10.61
CA SER A 406 -2.30 15.40 -10.07
C SER A 406 -2.94 16.30 -11.12
N VAL A 407 -2.30 16.45 -12.29
CA VAL A 407 -2.74 17.20 -13.47
C VAL A 407 -3.36 16.29 -14.53
N ALA A 408 -2.90 15.04 -14.66
CA ALA A 408 -3.54 14.03 -15.51
C ALA A 408 -4.92 13.56 -14.97
N SER A 409 -5.06 13.40 -13.65
CA SER A 409 -6.32 13.04 -13.00
C SER A 409 -7.50 13.95 -13.39
N PRO A 410 -7.40 15.31 -13.33
CA PRO A 410 -8.50 16.19 -13.72
C PRO A 410 -8.77 16.23 -15.22
N VAL A 411 -7.80 15.87 -16.08
CA VAL A 411 -8.06 15.64 -17.52
C VAL A 411 -9.06 14.49 -17.67
N VAL A 412 -8.81 13.36 -16.99
CA VAL A 412 -9.74 12.21 -17.00
C VAL A 412 -11.04 12.52 -16.27
N ALA A 413 -11.02 13.25 -15.15
CA ALA A 413 -12.24 13.63 -14.44
C ALA A 413 -13.12 14.58 -15.27
N GLY A 414 -12.52 15.49 -16.05
CA GLY A 414 -13.22 16.32 -17.03
C GLY A 414 -13.84 15.51 -18.17
N ILE A 415 -13.09 14.53 -18.71
CA ILE A 415 -13.60 13.54 -19.67
C ILE A 415 -14.79 12.77 -19.07
N VAL A 416 -14.68 12.28 -17.82
CA VAL A 416 -15.76 11.59 -17.12
C VAL A 416 -16.98 12.48 -16.95
N CYS A 417 -16.83 13.75 -16.52
CA CYS A 417 -17.97 14.68 -16.41
C CYS A 417 -18.67 14.90 -17.76
N LEU A 418 -17.89 15.02 -18.85
CA LEU A 418 -18.43 15.15 -20.21
C LEU A 418 -19.19 13.87 -20.62
N LEU A 419 -18.63 12.69 -20.38
CA LEU A 419 -19.25 11.38 -20.65
C LEU A 419 -20.51 11.13 -19.79
N VAL A 420 -20.53 11.52 -18.52
CA VAL A 420 -21.73 11.44 -17.67
C VAL A 420 -22.85 12.32 -18.23
N SER A 421 -22.52 13.47 -18.83
CA SER A 421 -23.52 14.36 -19.45
C SER A 421 -24.16 13.79 -20.74
N VAL A 422 -23.55 12.77 -21.35
CA VAL A 422 -24.11 12.06 -22.52
C VAL A 422 -25.36 11.27 -22.16
N ILE A 423 -25.37 10.67 -20.96
CA ILE A 423 -26.48 9.85 -20.49
C ILE A 423 -27.59 10.75 -19.91
N PRO A 424 -28.84 10.62 -20.38
CA PRO A 424 -29.98 11.38 -19.83
C PRO A 424 -30.09 11.21 -18.32
N GLU A 425 -30.37 12.31 -17.61
CA GLU A 425 -30.37 12.42 -16.15
C GLU A 425 -31.20 11.30 -15.47
N GLU A 426 -32.38 11.02 -16.02
CA GLU A 426 -33.30 9.98 -15.53
C GLU A 426 -32.80 8.54 -15.76
N LYS A 427 -31.78 8.34 -16.59
CA LYS A 427 -31.14 7.04 -16.86
C LYS A 427 -29.75 6.88 -16.25
N ARG A 428 -29.11 7.98 -15.78
CA ARG A 428 -27.72 7.94 -15.28
C ARG A 428 -27.52 6.84 -14.24
N LYS A 429 -28.32 6.81 -13.16
CA LYS A 429 -28.19 5.81 -12.08
C LYS A 429 -28.54 4.36 -12.47
N LEU A 430 -29.06 4.12 -13.67
CA LEU A 430 -29.33 2.77 -14.19
C LEU A 430 -28.16 2.22 -15.02
N ILE A 431 -27.39 3.11 -15.65
CA ILE A 431 -26.35 2.78 -16.64
C ILE A 431 -24.95 3.08 -16.08
N LEU A 432 -24.78 4.24 -15.45
CA LEU A 432 -23.51 4.75 -14.93
C LEU A 432 -23.33 4.36 -13.46
N ASN A 433 -22.20 3.69 -13.22
CA ASN A 433 -21.64 3.37 -11.92
C ASN A 433 -20.10 3.32 -12.07
N PRO A 434 -19.32 3.21 -10.97
CA PRO A 434 -17.86 3.15 -11.04
C PRO A 434 -17.31 2.07 -11.98
N ALA A 435 -17.90 0.86 -11.99
CA ALA A 435 -17.48 -0.20 -12.90
C ALA A 435 -17.81 0.11 -14.37
N SER A 436 -19.00 0.61 -14.70
CA SER A 436 -19.39 0.87 -16.10
C SER A 436 -18.62 2.04 -16.72
N MET A 437 -18.34 3.10 -15.95
CA MET A 437 -17.45 4.17 -16.40
C MET A 437 -16.01 3.66 -16.59
N LYS A 438 -15.48 2.89 -15.62
CA LYS A 438 -14.14 2.29 -15.76
C LYS A 438 -14.05 1.38 -16.99
N GLN A 439 -15.04 0.51 -17.20
CA GLN A 439 -15.14 -0.35 -18.38
C GLN A 439 -15.07 0.44 -19.67
N ALA A 440 -15.82 1.55 -19.81
CA ALA A 440 -15.77 2.37 -21.01
C ALA A 440 -14.41 3.03 -21.24
N LEU A 441 -13.75 3.52 -20.19
CA LEU A 441 -12.44 4.16 -20.29
C LEU A 441 -11.32 3.17 -20.65
N VAL A 442 -11.31 1.96 -20.07
CA VAL A 442 -10.26 0.96 -20.32
C VAL A 442 -10.49 0.16 -21.60
N GLU A 443 -11.74 -0.17 -21.94
CA GLU A 443 -12.04 -0.89 -23.20
C GLU A 443 -11.90 0.03 -24.43
N GLY A 444 -12.09 1.35 -24.25
CA GLY A 444 -11.85 2.36 -25.28
C GLY A 444 -10.43 2.95 -25.29
N ALA A 445 -9.53 2.53 -24.41
CA ALA A 445 -8.19 3.13 -24.32
C ALA A 445 -7.32 2.80 -25.55
N ALA A 446 -6.58 3.81 -26.02
CA ALA A 446 -5.59 3.67 -27.08
C ALA A 446 -4.26 3.19 -26.49
N LYS A 447 -3.95 1.89 -26.65
CA LYS A 447 -2.66 1.30 -26.28
C LYS A 447 -1.49 2.03 -26.96
N LEU A 448 -0.52 2.45 -26.16
CA LEU A 448 0.70 3.15 -26.57
C LEU A 448 1.81 2.16 -26.95
N SER A 449 2.68 2.54 -27.89
CA SER A 449 3.85 1.73 -28.27
C SER A 449 5.07 2.06 -27.41
N GLY A 450 5.64 1.05 -26.74
CA GLY A 450 6.84 1.19 -25.92
C GLY A 450 6.66 0.87 -24.43
N PRO A 451 5.68 1.47 -23.71
CA PRO A 451 5.48 1.17 -22.29
C PRO A 451 4.74 -0.15 -22.06
N ASN A 452 4.94 -0.77 -20.90
CA ASN A 452 4.24 -2.01 -20.52
C ASN A 452 2.95 -1.74 -19.72
N MET A 453 2.12 -2.77 -19.51
CA MET A 453 0.81 -2.62 -18.87
C MET A 453 0.89 -2.04 -17.44
N TYR A 454 2.02 -2.22 -16.74
CA TYR A 454 2.26 -1.65 -15.40
C TYR A 454 2.75 -0.18 -15.45
N GLU A 455 2.87 0.42 -16.64
CA GLU A 455 3.19 1.83 -16.83
C GLU A 455 2.02 2.59 -17.47
N GLN A 456 1.38 1.98 -18.48
CA GLN A 456 0.30 2.63 -19.26
C GLN A 456 -1.12 2.17 -18.89
N GLY A 457 -1.29 1.12 -18.09
CA GLY A 457 -2.58 0.48 -17.90
C GLY A 457 -3.12 -0.07 -19.22
N ALA A 458 -4.37 0.23 -19.53
CA ALA A 458 -4.98 -0.06 -20.83
C ALA A 458 -4.50 0.88 -21.98
N GLY A 459 -3.81 1.99 -21.65
CA GLY A 459 -3.32 2.97 -22.61
C GLY A 459 -3.85 4.39 -22.37
N ARG A 460 -3.64 5.28 -23.35
CA ARG A 460 -4.16 6.65 -23.30
C ARG A 460 -5.68 6.64 -23.46
N VAL A 461 -6.39 7.39 -22.62
CA VAL A 461 -7.86 7.54 -22.76
C VAL A 461 -8.24 8.00 -24.17
N ASP A 462 -9.23 7.34 -24.79
CA ASP A 462 -9.94 7.87 -25.96
C ASP A 462 -11.36 8.26 -25.59
N LEU A 463 -11.63 9.57 -25.64
CA LEU A 463 -12.91 10.16 -25.28
C LEU A 463 -14.04 9.77 -26.26
N LEU A 464 -13.71 9.55 -27.53
CA LEU A 464 -14.71 9.27 -28.57
C LEU A 464 -15.08 7.79 -28.60
N GLU A 465 -14.10 6.89 -28.41
CA GLU A 465 -14.38 5.46 -28.26
C GLU A 465 -15.15 5.18 -26.95
N SER A 466 -14.73 5.78 -25.83
CA SER A 466 -15.47 5.70 -24.55
C SER A 466 -16.92 6.21 -24.68
N TYR A 467 -17.16 7.22 -25.52
CA TYR A 467 -18.50 7.74 -25.82
C TYR A 467 -19.37 6.73 -26.58
N GLU A 468 -18.85 6.09 -27.64
CA GLU A 468 -19.60 5.10 -28.41
C GLU A 468 -19.86 3.81 -27.60
N ILE A 469 -18.92 3.42 -26.73
CA ILE A 469 -19.13 2.35 -25.73
C ILE A 469 -20.28 2.73 -24.77
N LEU A 470 -20.23 3.88 -24.08
CA LEU A 470 -21.27 4.28 -23.12
C LEU A 470 -22.66 4.46 -23.75
N LYS A 471 -22.71 4.99 -24.97
CA LYS A 471 -23.94 5.19 -25.76
C LYS A 471 -24.68 3.88 -26.07
N SER A 472 -23.95 2.77 -26.17
CA SER A 472 -24.49 1.43 -26.42
C SER A 472 -24.41 0.48 -25.21
N TYR A 473 -23.90 0.98 -24.07
CA TYR A 473 -23.57 0.18 -22.90
C TYR A 473 -24.81 -0.50 -22.30
N GLN A 474 -24.65 -1.80 -22.04
CA GLN A 474 -25.57 -2.59 -21.23
C GLN A 474 -24.80 -3.08 -20.00
N PRO A 475 -25.41 -3.10 -18.80
CA PRO A 475 -24.79 -3.64 -17.59
C PRO A 475 -24.17 -5.01 -17.84
N LYS A 476 -22.84 -5.09 -17.69
CA LYS A 476 -22.04 -6.31 -17.92
C LYS A 476 -20.93 -6.45 -16.89
N ALA A 477 -20.51 -7.68 -16.64
CA ALA A 477 -19.25 -7.93 -15.97
C ALA A 477 -18.12 -8.08 -17.02
N SER A 478 -16.88 -7.76 -16.65
CA SER A 478 -15.70 -7.99 -17.48
C SER A 478 -14.46 -8.31 -16.63
N ILE A 479 -13.41 -8.80 -17.26
CA ILE A 479 -12.11 -9.07 -16.64
C ILE A 479 -11.10 -8.07 -17.23
N LEU A 480 -10.25 -7.48 -16.39
CA LEU A 480 -9.21 -6.54 -16.79
C LEU A 480 -7.80 -7.06 -16.43
N PRO A 481 -6.86 -7.07 -17.39
CA PRO A 481 -7.09 -6.96 -18.83
C PRO A 481 -7.96 -8.12 -19.35
N ASN A 482 -8.68 -7.93 -20.46
CA ASN A 482 -9.51 -8.97 -21.09
C ASN A 482 -8.74 -9.85 -22.10
N VAL A 483 -7.48 -9.49 -22.39
CA VAL A 483 -6.55 -10.22 -23.23
C VAL A 483 -5.20 -10.28 -22.52
N LEU A 484 -4.66 -11.48 -22.39
CA LEU A 484 -3.30 -11.76 -21.93
C LEU A 484 -2.53 -12.46 -23.04
N ASP A 485 -1.70 -11.70 -23.74
CA ASP A 485 -0.85 -12.21 -24.80
C ASP A 485 0.61 -12.14 -24.37
N PHE A 486 1.19 -13.28 -23.98
CA PHE A 486 2.60 -13.38 -23.58
C PHE A 486 3.56 -13.37 -24.80
N SER A 487 3.09 -13.11 -26.02
CA SER A 487 3.93 -12.78 -27.17
C SER A 487 4.07 -11.26 -27.40
N ASP A 488 3.15 -10.46 -26.85
CA ASP A 488 3.09 -9.00 -26.99
C ASP A 488 4.09 -8.31 -26.05
N CYS A 489 5.30 -8.08 -26.54
CA CYS A 489 6.39 -7.46 -25.79
C CYS A 489 6.73 -6.07 -26.39
N PRO A 490 6.83 -5.01 -25.57
CA PRO A 490 6.94 -5.03 -24.11
C PRO A 490 5.62 -4.99 -23.34
N TYR A 491 4.44 -4.90 -23.98
CA TYR A 491 3.18 -4.64 -23.28
C TYR A 491 2.89 -5.63 -22.14
N SER A 492 3.06 -6.93 -22.40
CA SER A 492 2.88 -8.02 -21.43
C SER A 492 4.16 -8.35 -20.65
N TRP A 493 5.08 -7.40 -20.49
CA TRP A 493 6.21 -7.54 -19.55
C TRP A 493 5.67 -7.69 -18.12
N PRO A 494 6.24 -8.56 -17.28
CA PRO A 494 7.44 -9.38 -17.51
C PRO A 494 7.17 -10.69 -18.26
N PHE A 495 5.92 -11.16 -18.30
CA PHE A 495 5.53 -12.46 -18.84
C PHE A 495 6.01 -12.72 -20.28
N CYS A 496 6.01 -11.71 -21.15
CA CYS A 496 6.52 -11.86 -22.51
C CYS A 496 8.03 -12.12 -22.63
N ARG A 497 8.81 -11.89 -21.56
CA ARG A 497 10.26 -12.20 -21.49
C ARG A 497 10.53 -13.66 -21.13
N GLN A 498 9.56 -14.37 -20.55
CA GLN A 498 9.75 -15.73 -20.03
C GLN A 498 8.62 -16.66 -20.49
N PRO A 499 8.87 -17.53 -21.50
CA PRO A 499 7.92 -18.56 -21.86
C PRO A 499 7.77 -19.59 -20.74
N LEU A 500 6.58 -20.18 -20.65
CA LEU A 500 6.29 -21.26 -19.70
C LEU A 500 6.91 -22.59 -20.18
N TYR A 501 7.11 -23.51 -19.25
CA TYR A 501 7.66 -24.85 -19.53
C TYR A 501 7.29 -25.81 -18.40
N ALA A 502 7.43 -27.13 -18.62
CA ALA A 502 7.02 -28.11 -17.62
C ALA A 502 8.03 -28.22 -16.46
N GLY A 503 7.52 -28.37 -15.24
CA GLY A 503 8.33 -28.50 -14.03
C GLY A 503 8.62 -27.20 -13.29
N SER A 504 8.21 -26.03 -13.80
CA SER A 504 8.30 -24.73 -13.11
C SER A 504 7.32 -24.62 -11.94
N MET A 505 7.55 -23.67 -11.04
CA MET A 505 6.50 -23.07 -10.21
C MET A 505 5.39 -22.47 -11.08
N PRO A 506 4.16 -22.32 -10.56
CA PRO A 506 3.08 -21.67 -11.29
C PRO A 506 3.39 -20.19 -11.58
N VAL A 507 3.18 -19.76 -12.82
CA VAL A 507 3.21 -18.33 -13.18
C VAL A 507 1.90 -17.71 -12.74
N MET A 508 1.97 -16.73 -11.85
CA MET A 508 0.81 -16.02 -11.31
C MET A 508 0.47 -14.77 -12.14
N PHE A 509 -0.80 -14.59 -12.47
CA PHE A 509 -1.32 -13.33 -13.00
C PHE A 509 -2.62 -12.93 -12.29
N ASN A 510 -2.67 -11.70 -11.78
CA ASN A 510 -3.81 -11.17 -11.05
C ASN A 510 -4.63 -10.20 -11.90
N ALA A 511 -5.80 -10.65 -12.37
CA ALA A 511 -6.77 -9.85 -13.10
C ALA A 511 -7.82 -9.25 -12.16
N THR A 512 -8.39 -8.11 -12.57
CA THR A 512 -9.52 -7.49 -11.86
C THR A 512 -10.83 -7.90 -12.51
N ILE A 513 -11.78 -8.42 -11.73
CA ILE A 513 -13.18 -8.57 -12.17
C ILE A 513 -13.87 -7.23 -11.96
N LEU A 514 -14.44 -6.63 -13.00
CA LEU A 514 -15.34 -5.48 -12.88
C LEU A 514 -16.79 -5.92 -13.02
N ASN A 515 -17.64 -5.51 -12.09
CA ASN A 515 -19.06 -5.86 -12.10
C ASN A 515 -19.95 -4.63 -12.36
N GLY A 516 -20.18 -4.31 -13.63
CA GLY A 516 -21.13 -3.27 -14.03
C GLY A 516 -22.61 -3.62 -13.84
N LEU A 517 -22.93 -4.84 -13.34
CA LEU A 517 -24.30 -5.30 -13.11
C LEU A 517 -24.95 -4.65 -11.88
N GLY A 518 -24.17 -4.37 -10.82
CA GLY A 518 -24.64 -3.77 -9.55
C GLY A 518 -23.58 -3.83 -8.42
N VAL A 519 -23.86 -3.12 -7.31
CA VAL A 519 -22.94 -2.91 -6.15
C VAL A 519 -22.53 -4.19 -5.39
N ILE A 520 -23.11 -5.32 -5.75
CA ILE A 520 -22.70 -6.63 -5.26
C ILE A 520 -22.88 -7.64 -6.37
N GLY A 521 -21.84 -8.44 -6.58
CA GLY A 521 -21.85 -9.56 -7.50
C GLY A 521 -21.41 -10.83 -6.80
N TYR A 522 -21.76 -11.95 -7.41
CA TYR A 522 -21.36 -13.28 -6.98
C TYR A 522 -20.85 -14.05 -8.20
N VAL A 523 -19.78 -14.80 -8.00
CA VAL A 523 -19.25 -15.72 -9.02
C VAL A 523 -20.08 -17.00 -9.04
N ASP A 524 -20.64 -17.35 -10.21
CA ASP A 524 -21.50 -18.51 -10.41
C ASP A 524 -20.68 -19.74 -10.85
N GLY A 525 -20.16 -20.47 -9.86
CA GLY A 525 -19.28 -21.62 -10.07
C GLY A 525 -17.83 -21.22 -10.41
N PRO A 526 -16.91 -22.19 -10.47
CA PRO A 526 -15.50 -21.91 -10.72
C PRO A 526 -15.23 -21.36 -12.14
N PRO A 527 -14.21 -20.51 -12.33
CA PRO A 527 -13.72 -20.15 -13.66
C PRO A 527 -13.28 -21.40 -14.43
N MET A 528 -13.50 -21.39 -15.75
CA MET A 528 -13.22 -22.54 -16.63
C MET A 528 -12.23 -22.17 -17.73
N TRP A 529 -11.23 -23.03 -17.96
CA TRP A 529 -10.31 -22.96 -19.09
C TRP A 529 -10.86 -23.71 -20.30
N HIS A 530 -10.91 -23.06 -21.46
CA HIS A 530 -11.33 -23.63 -22.74
C HIS A 530 -10.18 -23.47 -23.76
N PRO A 531 -9.35 -24.51 -23.97
CA PRO A 531 -8.27 -24.45 -24.93
C PRO A 531 -8.79 -24.39 -26.38
N SER A 532 -8.09 -23.66 -27.25
CA SER A 532 -8.42 -23.55 -28.68
C SER A 532 -7.91 -24.71 -29.54
N SER A 533 -7.01 -25.54 -29.01
CA SER A 533 -6.43 -26.72 -29.67
C SER A 533 -6.20 -27.86 -28.68
N GLU A 534 -5.93 -29.07 -29.17
CA GLU A 534 -5.60 -30.22 -28.30
C GLU A 534 -4.33 -29.97 -27.47
N ASP A 535 -3.34 -29.26 -28.01
CA ASP A 535 -2.11 -28.86 -27.30
C ASP A 535 -2.40 -27.97 -26.08
N GLY A 536 -3.51 -27.21 -26.10
CA GLY A 536 -3.93 -26.40 -24.96
C GLY A 536 -4.34 -27.21 -23.72
N ASN A 537 -4.47 -28.53 -23.84
CA ASN A 537 -4.61 -29.43 -22.69
C ASN A 537 -3.29 -29.65 -21.93
N LEU A 538 -2.14 -29.23 -22.46
CA LEU A 538 -0.85 -29.25 -21.76
C LEU A 538 -0.74 -28.15 -20.70
N LEU A 539 -1.57 -27.10 -20.80
CA LEU A 539 -1.69 -26.05 -19.79
C LEU A 539 -2.69 -26.47 -18.71
N THR A 540 -2.26 -26.38 -17.45
CA THR A 540 -3.13 -26.38 -16.27
C THR A 540 -3.22 -24.96 -15.74
N ILE A 541 -4.44 -24.52 -15.42
CA ILE A 541 -4.67 -23.25 -14.73
C ILE A 541 -5.43 -23.55 -13.45
N HIS A 542 -4.84 -23.24 -12.30
CA HIS A 542 -5.57 -23.17 -11.03
C HIS A 542 -6.06 -21.74 -10.82
N PHE A 543 -7.29 -21.58 -10.33
CA PHE A 543 -7.90 -20.27 -10.13
C PHE A 543 -8.13 -19.99 -8.65
N THR A 544 -7.84 -18.77 -8.24
CA THR A 544 -8.23 -18.21 -6.94
C THR A 544 -8.97 -16.91 -7.22
N TYR A 545 -10.17 -16.71 -6.68
CA TYR A 545 -11.07 -15.64 -7.11
C TYR A 545 -12.01 -15.16 -6.01
N SER A 546 -12.54 -13.94 -6.17
CA SER A 546 -13.60 -13.39 -5.31
C SER A 546 -14.90 -14.19 -5.48
N GLU A 547 -15.35 -14.92 -4.46
CA GLU A 547 -16.72 -15.48 -4.43
C GLU A 547 -17.76 -14.36 -4.41
N VAL A 548 -17.49 -13.30 -3.64
CA VAL A 548 -18.29 -12.07 -3.56
C VAL A 548 -17.48 -10.91 -4.13
N ILE A 549 -18.10 -10.20 -5.07
CA ILE A 549 -17.60 -8.98 -5.71
C ILE A 549 -18.27 -7.79 -5.02
N TRP A 550 -17.50 -6.92 -4.38
CA TRP A 550 -18.01 -5.76 -3.64
C TRP A 550 -16.89 -4.72 -3.44
N PRO A 551 -17.16 -3.41 -3.60
CA PRO A 551 -18.42 -2.81 -4.03
C PRO A 551 -18.64 -2.86 -5.54
N TRP A 552 -17.58 -2.90 -6.35
CA TRP A 552 -17.69 -3.01 -7.81
C TRP A 552 -16.65 -3.97 -8.41
N THR A 553 -15.59 -4.23 -7.66
CA THR A 553 -14.46 -5.04 -8.12
C THR A 553 -14.27 -6.32 -7.30
N GLY A 554 -13.64 -7.29 -7.95
CA GLY A 554 -13.13 -8.52 -7.34
C GLY A 554 -11.82 -8.90 -8.01
N TYR A 555 -11.20 -9.99 -7.57
CA TYR A 555 -9.97 -10.50 -8.19
C TYR A 555 -10.22 -11.85 -8.88
N LEU A 556 -9.48 -12.10 -9.94
CA LEU A 556 -9.32 -13.40 -10.60
C LEU A 556 -7.82 -13.63 -10.81
N ALA A 557 -7.24 -14.49 -9.98
CA ALA A 557 -5.83 -14.84 -10.03
C ALA A 557 -5.66 -16.20 -10.72
N LEU A 558 -4.82 -16.22 -11.76
CA LEU A 558 -4.50 -17.37 -12.61
C LEU A 558 -3.14 -17.92 -12.20
N HIS A 559 -3.09 -19.18 -11.79
CA HIS A 559 -1.87 -19.92 -11.46
C HIS A 559 -1.59 -20.92 -12.58
N MET A 560 -0.71 -20.55 -13.51
CA MET A 560 -0.52 -21.22 -14.79
C MET A 560 0.72 -22.11 -14.79
N GLN A 561 0.58 -23.38 -15.19
CA GLN A 561 1.68 -24.34 -15.23
C GLN A 561 1.53 -25.29 -16.42
N ILE A 562 2.64 -25.69 -17.04
CA ILE A 562 2.65 -26.73 -18.07
C ILE A 562 2.83 -28.09 -17.40
N LYS A 563 1.99 -29.05 -17.76
CA LYS A 563 2.05 -30.42 -17.24
C LYS A 563 3.32 -31.15 -17.72
N GLU A 564 3.72 -32.20 -17.00
CA GLU A 564 4.93 -32.96 -17.29
C GLU A 564 4.95 -33.59 -18.70
N GLU A 565 3.78 -33.93 -19.27
CA GLU A 565 3.70 -34.42 -20.66
C GLU A 565 4.17 -33.37 -21.67
N GLY A 566 4.06 -32.08 -21.31
CA GLY A 566 4.51 -30.93 -22.10
C GLY A 566 6.02 -30.63 -22.01
N ALA A 567 6.82 -31.42 -21.27
CA ALA A 567 8.26 -31.14 -21.06
C ALA A 567 9.11 -31.06 -22.34
N LYS A 568 8.62 -31.59 -23.46
CA LYS A 568 9.26 -31.52 -24.79
C LYS A 568 8.49 -30.64 -25.80
N PHE A 569 7.36 -30.07 -25.40
CA PHE A 569 6.53 -29.25 -26.28
C PHE A 569 7.21 -27.90 -26.56
N SER A 570 7.00 -27.37 -27.76
CA SER A 570 7.48 -26.05 -28.16
C SER A 570 6.45 -25.44 -29.10
N GLY A 571 5.87 -24.31 -28.72
CA GLY A 571 4.78 -23.71 -29.49
C GLY A 571 4.05 -22.62 -28.71
N GLU A 572 2.83 -22.32 -29.16
CA GLU A 572 1.94 -21.37 -28.51
C GLU A 572 0.66 -22.08 -28.09
N ILE A 573 0.18 -21.81 -26.88
CA ILE A 573 -1.09 -22.28 -26.35
C ILE A 573 -2.04 -21.10 -26.31
N GLU A 574 -3.21 -21.27 -26.95
CA GLU A 574 -4.28 -20.27 -27.01
C GLU A 574 -5.58 -20.85 -26.46
N GLY A 575 -6.42 -19.97 -25.90
CA GLY A 575 -7.74 -20.33 -25.41
C GLY A 575 -8.42 -19.21 -24.63
N ASN A 576 -9.53 -19.54 -23.99
CA ASN A 576 -10.36 -18.61 -23.24
C ASN A 576 -10.56 -19.09 -21.80
N VAL A 577 -10.40 -18.19 -20.83
CA VAL A 577 -10.92 -18.37 -19.48
C VAL A 577 -12.30 -17.72 -19.40
N THR A 578 -13.32 -18.48 -19.01
CA THR A 578 -14.70 -17.97 -18.83
C THR A 578 -15.08 -17.91 -17.37
N LEU A 579 -15.75 -16.83 -16.97
CA LEU A 579 -16.26 -16.62 -15.61
C LEU A 579 -17.71 -16.12 -15.67
N ASN A 580 -18.61 -16.78 -14.95
CA ASN A 580 -19.99 -16.32 -14.82
C ASN A 580 -20.13 -15.44 -13.57
N VAL A 581 -20.74 -14.27 -13.72
CA VAL A 581 -21.05 -13.35 -12.61
C VAL A 581 -22.54 -13.06 -12.62
N PHE A 582 -23.15 -13.01 -11.43
CA PHE A 582 -24.51 -12.53 -11.26
C PHE A 582 -24.63 -11.48 -10.16
N SER A 583 -25.56 -10.55 -10.34
CA SER A 583 -25.94 -9.55 -9.35
C SER A 583 -27.43 -9.65 -9.01
N PRO A 584 -27.82 -9.31 -7.77
CA PRO A 584 -29.22 -9.08 -7.42
C PRO A 584 -29.89 -8.08 -8.41
N PRO A 585 -31.23 -8.14 -8.56
CA PRO A 585 -31.96 -7.19 -9.40
C PRO A 585 -31.69 -5.74 -8.95
N ALA A 586 -31.60 -4.80 -9.90
CA ALA A 586 -31.53 -3.38 -9.55
C ALA A 586 -32.86 -2.89 -8.94
N GLN A 587 -32.86 -1.69 -8.36
CA GLN A 587 -34.06 -1.12 -7.74
C GLN A 587 -35.20 -0.99 -8.76
N GLY A 588 -36.30 -1.71 -8.52
CA GLY A 588 -37.47 -1.79 -9.42
C GLY A 588 -37.48 -3.00 -10.37
N GLU A 589 -36.37 -3.73 -10.48
CA GLU A 589 -36.29 -5.00 -11.21
C GLU A 589 -36.62 -6.20 -10.31
N LYS A 590 -36.98 -7.33 -10.93
CA LYS A 590 -37.23 -8.61 -10.23
C LYS A 590 -36.32 -9.75 -10.70
N VAL A 591 -35.55 -9.53 -11.76
CA VAL A 591 -34.75 -10.56 -12.44
C VAL A 591 -33.29 -10.36 -12.08
N ILE A 592 -32.63 -11.45 -11.70
CA ILE A 592 -31.19 -11.48 -11.41
C ILE A 592 -30.43 -11.17 -12.70
N ARG A 593 -29.52 -10.19 -12.64
CA ARG A 593 -28.66 -9.83 -13.77
C ARG A 593 -27.50 -10.81 -13.85
N ARG A 594 -27.18 -11.31 -15.05
CA ARG A 594 -26.14 -12.32 -15.28
C ARG A 594 -25.26 -11.92 -16.45
N SER A 595 -23.96 -12.18 -16.37
CA SER A 595 -22.99 -11.88 -17.41
C SER A 595 -21.85 -12.90 -17.40
N THR A 596 -21.46 -13.37 -18.59
CA THR A 596 -20.29 -14.24 -18.78
C THR A 596 -19.12 -13.40 -19.24
N CYS A 597 -18.10 -13.30 -18.39
CA CYS A 597 -16.83 -12.67 -18.72
C CYS A 597 -15.97 -13.66 -19.51
N VAL A 598 -15.19 -13.14 -20.46
CA VAL A 598 -14.21 -13.93 -21.23
C VAL A 598 -12.88 -13.21 -21.19
N LEU A 599 -11.84 -13.94 -20.75
CA LEU A 599 -10.44 -13.54 -20.79
C LEU A 599 -9.74 -14.38 -21.85
N LYS A 600 -9.19 -13.75 -22.89
CA LYS A 600 -8.38 -14.44 -23.91
C LYS A 600 -6.97 -14.63 -23.39
N LEU A 601 -6.40 -15.82 -23.57
CA LEU A 601 -5.07 -16.16 -23.10
C LEU A 601 -4.25 -16.76 -24.25
N LYS A 602 -3.06 -16.20 -24.49
CA LYS A 602 -2.06 -16.68 -25.44
C LYS A 602 -0.71 -16.76 -24.73
N ILE A 603 -0.15 -17.96 -24.65
CA ILE A 603 1.08 -18.27 -23.92
C ILE A 603 2.10 -18.92 -24.85
N LYS A 604 3.34 -18.47 -24.77
CA LYS A 604 4.48 -19.14 -25.40
C LYS A 604 5.03 -20.23 -24.49
N VAL A 605 5.22 -21.44 -25.02
CA VAL A 605 5.74 -22.60 -24.30
C VAL A 605 7.00 -23.13 -24.98
N ILE A 606 7.99 -23.54 -24.17
CA ILE A 606 9.23 -24.15 -24.62
C ILE A 606 9.50 -25.49 -23.90
N PRO A 607 10.41 -26.33 -24.43
CA PRO A 607 10.87 -27.51 -23.72
C PRO A 607 11.56 -27.12 -22.41
N THR A 608 11.44 -27.97 -21.38
CA THR A 608 11.99 -27.71 -20.05
C THR A 608 13.49 -27.36 -20.13
N PRO A 609 13.91 -26.15 -19.70
CA PRO A 609 15.31 -25.74 -19.73
C PRO A 609 16.21 -26.64 -18.86
N PRO A 610 17.51 -26.74 -19.16
CA PRO A 610 18.47 -27.45 -18.31
C PRO A 610 18.44 -26.90 -16.87
N ARG A 611 18.51 -27.78 -15.86
CA ARG A 611 18.51 -27.43 -14.43
C ARG A 611 19.40 -26.21 -14.10
N ALA A 612 20.61 -26.18 -14.62
CA ALA A 612 21.59 -25.10 -14.39
C ALA A 612 21.20 -23.72 -14.98
N ARG A 613 20.10 -23.64 -15.72
CA ARG A 613 19.49 -22.38 -16.21
C ARG A 613 18.21 -22.00 -15.48
N ARG A 614 17.79 -22.78 -14.48
CA ARG A 614 16.56 -22.57 -13.70
C ARG A 614 16.92 -22.05 -12.32
N LEU A 615 16.46 -20.85 -12.02
CA LEU A 615 16.70 -20.11 -10.79
C LEU A 615 15.39 -19.95 -10.03
N LEU A 616 15.45 -20.09 -8.72
CA LEU A 616 14.31 -19.86 -7.83
C LEU A 616 14.64 -18.63 -6.96
N TRP A 617 13.75 -17.66 -6.93
CA TRP A 617 13.82 -16.45 -6.10
C TRP A 617 12.93 -16.64 -4.89
N ASP A 618 13.47 -16.52 -3.67
CA ASP A 618 12.65 -16.52 -2.46
C ASP A 618 11.93 -15.17 -2.33
N GLN A 619 10.60 -15.21 -2.27
CA GLN A 619 9.74 -14.04 -2.04
C GLN A 619 8.98 -14.13 -0.72
N PHE A 620 8.93 -15.33 -0.12
CA PHE A 620 8.10 -15.60 1.04
C PHE A 620 8.69 -14.98 2.32
N HIS A 621 10.02 -14.86 2.36
CA HIS A 621 10.77 -14.30 3.49
C HIS A 621 11.11 -12.81 3.34
N ASN A 622 10.59 -12.13 2.31
CA ASN A 622 10.49 -10.67 2.37
C ASN A 622 9.34 -10.31 3.32
N ILE A 623 9.57 -9.31 4.18
CA ILE A 623 8.47 -8.76 4.97
C ILE A 623 7.48 -8.12 3.99
N LYS A 624 6.20 -8.19 4.35
CA LYS A 624 5.12 -7.59 3.57
C LYS A 624 5.38 -6.09 3.40
N TYR A 625 4.66 -5.41 2.50
CA TYR A 625 4.82 -3.96 2.38
C TYR A 625 3.54 -3.16 2.70
N PRO A 626 3.60 -2.13 3.56
CA PRO A 626 4.28 -2.13 4.86
C PRO A 626 3.38 -2.78 5.92
N PRO A 627 3.90 -3.62 6.81
CA PRO A 627 3.31 -3.90 8.11
C PRO A 627 4.02 -3.07 9.20
N GLY A 628 5.22 -2.52 8.93
CA GLY A 628 6.06 -1.74 9.84
C GLY A 628 7.18 -0.96 9.14
N TYR A 629 8.08 -0.35 9.90
CA TYR A 629 9.27 0.35 9.39
C TYR A 629 10.38 -0.66 9.10
N ILE A 630 10.60 -0.96 7.82
CA ILE A 630 11.83 -1.57 7.32
C ILE A 630 12.72 -0.45 6.76
N PRO A 631 13.99 -0.33 7.18
CA PRO A 631 14.91 0.67 6.66
C PRO A 631 15.56 0.23 5.34
N ARG A 632 15.94 1.21 4.50
CA ARG A 632 16.69 0.96 3.26
C ARG A 632 17.99 0.17 3.48
N ASP A 633 18.37 -0.62 2.48
CA ASP A 633 19.68 -1.27 2.33
C ASP A 633 20.82 -0.26 2.50
N SER A 634 20.78 0.84 1.74
CA SER A 634 21.82 1.86 1.79
C SER A 634 21.49 3.00 2.74
N LEU A 635 22.23 3.07 3.85
CA LEU A 635 22.17 4.15 4.84
C LEU A 635 22.72 5.51 4.35
N ASP A 636 23.27 5.57 3.14
CA ASP A 636 23.59 6.83 2.45
C ASP A 636 22.31 7.57 2.00
N VAL A 637 21.19 6.86 1.79
CA VAL A 637 19.89 7.43 1.38
C VAL A 637 19.17 8.03 2.58
N ARG A 638 19.26 9.35 2.75
CA ARG A 638 18.70 10.07 3.92
C ARG A 638 17.36 10.78 3.68
N ASN A 639 16.94 10.90 2.42
CA ASN A 639 15.71 11.60 2.03
C ASN A 639 14.51 10.64 1.95
N ASP A 640 14.78 9.35 1.81
CA ASP A 640 13.84 8.25 1.81
C ASP A 640 14.46 7.13 2.64
N ILE A 641 13.91 6.85 3.82
CA ILE A 641 14.53 5.98 4.83
C ILE A 641 13.85 4.62 4.96
N LEU A 642 12.80 4.37 4.17
CA LEU A 642 11.93 3.22 4.31
C LEU A 642 12.00 2.39 3.02
N ASP A 643 12.15 1.07 3.11
CA ASP A 643 12.02 0.26 1.88
C ASP A 643 10.57 -0.03 1.54
N TRP A 644 10.16 0.61 0.45
CA TRP A 644 8.79 0.88 0.05
C TRP A 644 8.48 0.38 -1.36
N HIS A 645 9.46 -0.23 -2.04
CA HIS A 645 9.32 -0.66 -3.43
C HIS A 645 8.92 -2.14 -3.56
N GLY A 646 8.77 -2.83 -2.43
CA GLY A 646 8.05 -4.11 -2.31
C GLY A 646 8.87 -5.35 -2.67
N ASP A 647 10.19 -5.19 -2.79
CA ASP A 647 11.21 -6.25 -2.70
C ASP A 647 10.87 -7.50 -3.50
N HIS A 648 10.51 -7.24 -4.75
CA HIS A 648 9.99 -8.23 -5.67
C HIS A 648 10.73 -8.17 -7.00
N LEU A 649 10.93 -9.35 -7.59
CA LEU A 649 11.66 -9.59 -8.84
C LEU A 649 11.25 -8.67 -10.00
N HIS A 650 10.01 -8.17 -9.98
CA HIS A 650 9.42 -7.31 -11.00
C HIS A 650 9.05 -5.90 -10.50
N THR A 651 9.52 -5.48 -9.33
CA THR A 651 9.47 -4.09 -8.86
C THR A 651 10.89 -3.50 -8.84
N ASN A 652 11.50 -3.38 -7.67
CA ASN A 652 12.84 -2.81 -7.49
C ASN A 652 13.96 -3.68 -8.08
N TYR A 653 13.77 -5.01 -8.16
CA TYR A 653 14.73 -5.94 -8.80
C TYR A 653 14.50 -6.15 -10.32
N HIS A 654 13.64 -5.37 -10.98
CA HIS A 654 13.24 -5.62 -12.38
C HIS A 654 14.39 -5.55 -13.41
N ILE A 655 15.40 -4.70 -13.20
CA ILE A 655 16.56 -4.62 -14.11
C ILE A 655 17.44 -5.87 -13.96
N MET A 656 17.62 -6.37 -12.73
CA MET A 656 18.31 -7.65 -12.47
C MET A 656 17.57 -8.81 -13.16
N TYR A 657 16.24 -8.88 -13.02
CA TYR A 657 15.43 -9.87 -13.73
C TYR A 657 15.68 -9.82 -15.25
N ASN A 658 15.64 -8.63 -15.84
CA ASN A 658 15.88 -8.47 -17.26
C ASN A 658 17.31 -8.94 -17.65
N MET A 659 18.34 -8.57 -16.89
CA MET A 659 19.72 -9.01 -17.11
C MET A 659 19.86 -10.55 -17.03
N LEU A 660 19.24 -11.21 -16.04
CA LEU A 660 19.27 -12.67 -15.91
C LEU A 660 18.56 -13.37 -17.07
N ARG A 661 17.41 -12.84 -17.51
CA ARG A 661 16.69 -13.32 -18.69
C ARG A 661 17.53 -13.19 -19.97
N ASP A 662 18.24 -12.08 -20.16
CA ASP A 662 19.13 -11.88 -21.31
C ASP A 662 20.38 -12.78 -21.26
N ALA A 663 20.85 -13.13 -20.06
CA ALA A 663 21.88 -14.15 -19.84
C ALA A 663 21.38 -15.59 -20.06
N GLY A 664 20.08 -15.79 -20.33
CA GLY A 664 19.47 -17.09 -20.62
C GLY A 664 19.03 -17.90 -19.40
N TYR A 665 18.90 -17.28 -18.23
CA TYR A 665 18.35 -17.91 -17.03
C TYR A 665 16.84 -17.69 -16.93
N PHE A 666 16.12 -18.71 -16.46
CA PHE A 666 14.70 -18.68 -16.14
C PHE A 666 14.56 -18.49 -14.64
N ILE A 667 13.81 -17.49 -14.21
CA ILE A 667 13.68 -17.08 -12.80
C ILE A 667 12.22 -17.18 -12.40
N GLU A 668 11.97 -17.85 -11.28
CA GLU A 668 10.62 -18.14 -10.77
C GLU A 668 10.49 -17.65 -9.33
N THR A 669 9.34 -17.07 -9.00
CA THR A 669 9.05 -16.51 -7.68
C THR A 669 8.49 -17.60 -6.75
N LEU A 670 9.20 -17.90 -5.67
CA LEU A 670 8.74 -18.78 -4.59
C LEU A 670 7.99 -17.95 -3.54
N GLY A 671 6.67 -17.84 -3.73
CA GLY A 671 5.77 -17.22 -2.75
C GLY A 671 5.24 -18.21 -1.70
N SER A 672 6.07 -19.14 -1.20
CA SER A 672 5.71 -20.07 -0.13
C SER A 672 6.96 -20.64 0.56
N PRO A 673 6.85 -21.28 1.74
CA PRO A 673 7.99 -21.85 2.45
C PRO A 673 8.93 -22.73 1.58
N LEU A 674 10.20 -22.80 1.94
CA LEU A 674 11.23 -23.62 1.26
C LEU A 674 10.89 -25.13 1.25
N THR A 675 9.96 -25.56 2.10
CA THR A 675 9.35 -26.90 2.11
C THR A 675 8.43 -27.20 0.94
N CYS A 676 7.99 -26.19 0.17
CA CYS A 676 7.02 -26.35 -0.91
C CYS A 676 7.62 -26.72 -2.29
N PHE A 677 8.95 -26.73 -2.49
CA PHE A 677 9.57 -26.94 -3.82
C PHE A 677 10.58 -28.11 -3.91
N ASP A 678 10.58 -28.82 -5.04
CA ASP A 678 11.58 -29.84 -5.39
C ASP A 678 12.89 -29.18 -5.87
N ALA A 679 13.94 -29.25 -5.05
CA ALA A 679 15.25 -28.68 -5.36
C ALA A 679 15.99 -29.35 -6.53
N ARG A 680 15.55 -30.52 -7.00
CA ARG A 680 16.13 -31.21 -8.17
C ARG A 680 15.77 -30.49 -9.48
N GLN A 681 14.73 -29.66 -9.46
CA GLN A 681 14.28 -28.86 -10.61
C GLN A 681 15.18 -27.64 -10.88
N TYR A 682 15.79 -27.08 -9.83
CA TYR A 682 16.49 -25.78 -9.89
C TYR A 682 17.99 -25.94 -9.75
N GLY A 683 18.74 -25.09 -10.46
CA GLY A 683 20.20 -25.01 -10.35
C GLY A 683 20.64 -24.18 -9.15
N THR A 684 19.91 -23.11 -8.83
CA THR A 684 20.23 -22.25 -7.68
C THR A 684 18.97 -21.61 -7.08
N LEU A 685 18.90 -21.61 -5.75
CA LEU A 685 18.03 -20.74 -4.96
C LEU A 685 18.78 -19.43 -4.71
N ILE A 686 18.13 -18.30 -4.98
CA ILE A 686 18.64 -16.96 -4.73
C ILE A 686 17.88 -16.39 -3.52
N LEU A 687 18.65 -15.99 -2.51
CA LEU A 687 18.19 -15.26 -1.35
C LEU A 687 18.77 -13.85 -1.46
N VAL A 688 17.92 -12.83 -1.52
CA VAL A 688 18.31 -11.42 -1.61
C VAL A 688 17.42 -10.67 -0.63
N ASP A 689 18.02 -9.84 0.22
CA ASP A 689 17.27 -8.86 1.02
C ASP A 689 16.10 -9.48 1.82
N LEU A 690 16.41 -10.56 2.56
CA LEU A 690 15.39 -11.32 3.29
C LEU A 690 15.30 -10.85 4.75
N GLU A 691 14.11 -10.45 5.14
CA GLU A 691 13.83 -9.75 6.39
C GLU A 691 13.05 -10.61 7.41
N ASP A 692 12.37 -11.67 6.97
CA ASP A 692 11.55 -12.54 7.83
C ASP A 692 12.38 -13.68 8.50
N GLU A 693 11.71 -14.41 9.38
CA GLU A 693 12.20 -15.61 10.08
C GLU A 693 11.92 -16.89 9.29
N TYR A 694 12.60 -18.00 9.61
CA TYR A 694 12.41 -19.29 8.94
C TYR A 694 11.82 -20.35 9.88
N PHE A 695 10.97 -21.24 9.35
CA PHE A 695 10.57 -22.44 10.06
C PHE A 695 11.76 -23.39 10.22
N ARG A 696 11.78 -24.16 11.31
CA ARG A 696 12.86 -25.12 11.59
C ARG A 696 12.99 -26.18 10.48
N GLU A 697 11.85 -26.61 9.96
CA GLU A 697 11.73 -27.58 8.87
C GLU A 697 12.37 -27.07 7.57
N GLU A 698 12.35 -25.75 7.32
CA GLU A 698 13.00 -25.13 6.16
C GLU A 698 14.52 -25.14 6.28
N ILE A 699 15.05 -24.82 7.47
CA ILE A 699 16.48 -24.89 7.77
C ILE A 699 16.99 -26.32 7.55
N GLU A 700 16.27 -27.31 8.08
CA GLU A 700 16.62 -28.73 7.93
C GLU A 700 16.53 -29.20 6.46
N LYS A 701 15.48 -28.81 5.72
CA LYS A 701 15.33 -29.18 4.30
C LYS A 701 16.36 -28.50 3.39
N LEU A 702 16.57 -27.19 3.52
CA LEU A 702 17.51 -26.45 2.67
C LEU A 702 18.95 -26.98 2.83
N ARG A 703 19.35 -27.31 4.06
CA ARG A 703 20.62 -28.00 4.33
C ARG A 703 20.73 -29.29 3.51
N ASP A 704 19.71 -30.14 3.57
CA ASP A 704 19.74 -31.45 2.92
C ASP A 704 19.65 -31.33 1.38
N ASP A 705 18.91 -30.35 0.86
CA ASP A 705 18.84 -30.07 -0.58
C ASP A 705 20.16 -29.52 -1.15
N VAL A 706 20.89 -28.69 -0.41
CA VAL A 706 22.23 -28.25 -0.82
C VAL A 706 23.22 -29.42 -0.74
N ILE A 707 23.26 -30.14 0.39
CA ILE A 707 24.28 -31.19 0.62
C ILE A 707 24.07 -32.43 -0.26
N TYR A 708 22.83 -32.86 -0.46
CA TYR A 708 22.50 -34.11 -1.15
C TYR A 708 21.87 -33.90 -2.54
N SER A 709 20.84 -33.05 -2.66
CA SER A 709 20.19 -32.76 -3.96
C SER A 709 21.03 -31.89 -4.90
N GLY A 710 22.12 -31.29 -4.40
CA GLY A 710 23.06 -30.48 -5.17
C GLY A 710 22.51 -29.12 -5.58
N LEU A 711 21.59 -28.57 -4.79
CA LEU A 711 21.08 -27.21 -4.98
C LEU A 711 22.22 -26.19 -4.79
N GLY A 712 22.35 -25.25 -5.72
CA GLY A 712 23.19 -24.07 -5.52
C GLY A 712 22.50 -23.03 -4.64
N LEU A 713 23.26 -22.26 -3.87
CA LEU A 713 22.73 -21.19 -3.04
C LEU A 713 23.50 -19.90 -3.32
N ALA A 714 22.81 -18.84 -3.73
CA ALA A 714 23.38 -17.50 -3.88
C ALA A 714 22.70 -16.56 -2.88
N VAL A 715 23.46 -16.00 -1.93
CA VAL A 715 22.94 -15.11 -0.89
C VAL A 715 23.51 -13.71 -1.05
N PHE A 716 22.61 -12.73 -1.12
CA PHE A 716 22.87 -11.31 -0.97
C PHE A 716 22.14 -10.88 0.31
N ALA A 717 22.88 -10.32 1.26
CA ALA A 717 22.36 -9.84 2.54
C ALA A 717 22.76 -8.37 2.74
N ASP A 718 22.38 -7.74 3.86
CA ASP A 718 22.66 -6.32 4.11
C ASP A 718 23.07 -6.07 5.57
N TRP A 719 23.22 -4.81 5.97
CA TRP A 719 23.54 -4.47 7.35
C TRP A 719 22.47 -4.94 8.33
N TYR A 720 22.93 -5.35 9.52
CA TYR A 720 22.10 -5.51 10.70
C TYR A 720 22.86 -5.01 11.92
N ASN A 721 22.45 -3.87 12.47
CA ASN A 721 23.10 -3.28 13.63
C ASN A 721 22.07 -2.64 14.58
N VAL A 722 21.91 -3.24 15.77
CA VAL A 722 20.85 -2.86 16.73
C VAL A 722 21.00 -1.41 17.21
N ASP A 723 22.23 -0.99 17.53
CA ASP A 723 22.50 0.38 17.97
C ASP A 723 22.17 1.41 16.88
N THR A 724 22.37 1.07 15.61
CA THR A 724 22.04 1.93 14.46
C THR A 724 20.53 2.00 14.25
N MET A 725 19.82 0.87 14.26
CA MET A 725 18.35 0.85 14.20
C MET A 725 17.71 1.72 15.30
N VAL A 726 18.18 1.60 16.55
CA VAL A 726 17.66 2.38 17.69
C VAL A 726 17.93 3.88 17.52
N LYS A 727 19.00 4.28 16.83
CA LYS A 727 19.29 5.69 16.48
C LYS A 727 18.44 6.20 15.31
N MET A 728 18.05 5.32 14.38
CA MET A 728 17.22 5.63 13.20
C MET A 728 15.72 5.80 13.49
N ARG A 729 15.30 5.63 14.75
CA ARG A 729 13.92 5.91 15.16
C ARG A 729 13.55 7.37 14.91
N PHE A 730 12.36 7.61 14.38
CA PHE A 730 11.81 8.94 14.18
C PHE A 730 10.43 9.04 14.82
N PHE A 731 10.03 10.27 15.16
CA PHE A 731 8.66 10.55 15.54
C PHE A 731 7.91 10.90 14.27
N ASP A 732 6.91 10.10 13.92
CA ASP A 732 6.02 10.42 12.83
C ASP A 732 4.95 11.40 13.32
N ASP A 733 4.90 12.56 12.68
CA ASP A 733 3.89 13.57 12.96
C ASP A 733 2.48 13.08 12.53
N ASN A 734 2.39 12.13 11.58
CA ASN A 734 1.14 11.58 11.04
C ASN A 734 0.46 10.61 12.01
N THR A 735 1.13 9.52 12.41
CA THR A 735 0.61 8.58 13.42
C THR A 735 0.77 9.07 14.87
N ARG A 736 1.48 10.19 15.08
CA ARG A 736 1.90 10.69 16.41
C ARG A 736 2.59 9.61 17.26
N SER A 737 3.32 8.70 16.63
CA SER A 737 4.04 7.61 17.28
C SER A 737 5.54 7.64 16.95
N TRP A 738 6.33 7.03 17.83
CA TRP A 738 7.73 6.74 17.53
C TRP A 738 7.80 5.48 16.66
N TRP A 739 8.18 5.65 15.41
CA TRP A 739 8.54 4.55 14.54
C TRP A 739 10.01 4.19 14.78
N THR A 740 10.27 2.90 14.94
CA THR A 740 11.62 2.33 15.09
C THR A 740 11.74 1.18 14.09
N PRO A 741 12.89 0.97 13.43
CA PRO A 741 13.07 -0.15 12.51
C PRO A 741 12.67 -1.48 13.15
N VAL A 742 12.04 -2.36 12.39
CA VAL A 742 11.66 -3.70 12.85
C VAL A 742 12.85 -4.66 12.76
N THR A 743 13.64 -4.55 11.68
CA THR A 743 14.93 -5.24 11.45
C THR A 743 15.95 -4.26 10.83
N GLY A 744 17.13 -4.75 10.40
CA GLY A 744 18.09 -4.01 9.58
C GLY A 744 17.61 -3.88 8.12
N GLY A 745 18.52 -3.82 7.14
CA GLY A 745 18.13 -4.11 5.76
C GLY A 745 17.66 -5.56 5.66
N ALA A 746 18.58 -6.50 5.83
CA ALA A 746 18.27 -7.92 5.95
C ALA A 746 18.19 -8.39 7.43
N ASN A 747 17.42 -9.45 7.71
CA ASN A 747 17.42 -10.13 9.01
C ASN A 747 18.59 -11.11 9.12
N ILE A 748 19.78 -10.55 9.33
CA ILE A 748 21.03 -11.32 9.47
C ILE A 748 20.94 -12.44 10.55
N PRO A 749 20.32 -12.25 11.73
CA PRO A 749 20.12 -13.35 12.67
C PRO A 749 19.37 -14.55 12.08
N ALA A 750 18.32 -14.33 11.29
CA ALA A 750 17.58 -15.40 10.62
C ALA A 750 18.38 -16.05 9.49
N LEU A 751 19.06 -15.25 8.66
CA LEU A 751 19.97 -15.77 7.62
C LEU A 751 21.12 -16.61 8.23
N ASN A 752 21.63 -16.21 9.39
CA ASN A 752 22.66 -16.96 10.12
C ASN A 752 22.17 -18.31 10.65
N ASP A 753 20.88 -18.47 10.98
CA ASP A 753 20.33 -19.76 11.42
C ASP A 753 20.28 -20.78 10.26
N ILE A 754 20.01 -20.34 9.03
CA ILE A 754 20.17 -21.16 7.82
C ILE A 754 21.66 -21.43 7.52
N LEU A 755 22.46 -20.38 7.43
CA LEU A 755 23.85 -20.47 6.97
C LEU A 755 24.77 -21.20 7.98
N GLY A 756 24.39 -21.22 9.26
CA GLY A 756 25.10 -21.92 10.33
C GLY A 756 25.24 -23.43 10.08
N SER A 757 24.28 -24.05 9.37
CA SER A 757 24.37 -25.46 8.94
C SER A 757 25.56 -25.76 8.02
N PHE A 758 26.13 -24.73 7.37
CA PHE A 758 27.30 -24.82 6.50
C PHE A 758 28.57 -24.21 7.13
N GLY A 759 28.49 -23.74 8.38
CA GLY A 759 29.60 -23.04 9.06
C GLY A 759 29.85 -21.61 8.56
N ILE A 760 28.85 -20.99 7.94
CA ILE A 760 28.90 -19.60 7.44
C ILE A 760 28.08 -18.71 8.39
N ALA A 761 28.56 -17.49 8.67
CA ALA A 761 27.77 -16.46 9.34
C ALA A 761 28.26 -15.04 8.98
N PHE A 762 27.32 -14.10 8.93
CA PHE A 762 27.54 -12.67 8.81
C PHE A 762 27.56 -11.98 10.20
N GLY A 763 28.25 -10.84 10.28
CA GLY A 763 28.43 -10.01 11.47
C GLY A 763 27.42 -8.86 11.56
N ASP A 764 27.77 -7.86 12.38
CA ASP A 764 26.95 -6.68 12.71
C ASP A 764 27.58 -5.34 12.27
N LYS A 765 28.67 -5.39 11.50
CA LYS A 765 29.33 -4.19 10.94
C LYS A 765 28.48 -3.55 9.86
N ILE A 766 28.72 -2.26 9.65
CA ILE A 766 28.12 -1.49 8.54
C ILE A 766 29.26 -0.97 7.68
N LEU A 767 29.55 -1.68 6.60
CA LEU A 767 30.71 -1.42 5.76
C LEU A 767 30.34 -0.58 4.54
N ASN A 768 31.19 0.40 4.24
CA ASN A 768 31.02 1.31 3.11
C ASN A 768 32.34 1.50 2.34
N GLY A 769 32.25 1.49 1.00
CA GLY A 769 33.36 1.89 0.13
C GLY A 769 33.44 1.12 -1.18
N ASP A 770 34.22 1.67 -2.12
CA ASP A 770 34.45 1.05 -3.42
C ASP A 770 35.54 -0.03 -3.36
N PHE A 771 35.34 -1.12 -4.10
CA PHE A 771 36.31 -2.20 -4.28
C PHE A 771 36.39 -2.61 -5.76
N PHE A 772 37.45 -3.35 -6.11
CA PHE A 772 37.74 -3.75 -7.48
C PHE A 772 38.07 -5.25 -7.54
N ILE A 773 37.50 -5.94 -8.52
CA ILE A 773 37.82 -7.34 -8.85
C ILE A 773 38.01 -7.40 -10.37
N ASP A 774 39.19 -7.81 -10.84
CA ASP A 774 39.55 -7.91 -12.27
C ASP A 774 39.31 -6.63 -13.11
N GLY A 775 39.40 -5.46 -12.48
CA GLY A 775 39.15 -4.17 -13.14
C GLY A 775 37.68 -3.76 -13.18
N GLU A 776 36.74 -4.64 -12.84
CA GLU A 776 35.35 -4.26 -12.54
C GLU A 776 35.30 -3.53 -11.19
N GLN A 777 34.62 -2.39 -11.16
CA GLN A 777 34.41 -1.59 -9.95
C GLN A 777 33.01 -1.85 -9.38
N SER A 778 32.94 -2.09 -8.07
CA SER A 778 31.69 -2.19 -7.32
C SER A 778 31.77 -1.32 -6.08
N ARG A 779 30.65 -0.68 -5.70
CA ARG A 779 30.48 -0.03 -4.40
C ARG A 779 29.87 -1.03 -3.41
N TYR A 780 30.42 -1.10 -2.21
CA TYR A 780 29.79 -1.72 -1.05
C TYR A 780 28.98 -0.65 -0.31
N ALA A 781 27.66 -0.81 -0.22
CA ALA A 781 26.72 0.26 0.10
C ALA A 781 25.95 0.00 1.42
N SER A 782 26.68 -0.01 2.55
CA SER A 782 26.18 -0.37 3.89
C SER A 782 25.87 -1.86 4.05
N GLY A 783 26.74 -2.72 3.51
CA GLY A 783 26.67 -4.17 3.73
C GLY A 783 27.31 -4.64 5.04
N THR A 784 27.06 -5.89 5.42
CA THR A 784 27.66 -6.59 6.57
C THR A 784 28.98 -7.29 6.22
N ASP A 785 29.72 -7.81 7.21
CA ASP A 785 30.92 -8.62 7.02
C ASP A 785 30.70 -10.12 7.27
N ILE A 786 31.51 -10.98 6.67
CA ILE A 786 31.48 -12.44 6.91
C ILE A 786 32.35 -12.74 8.12
N VAL A 787 31.77 -13.17 9.25
CA VAL A 787 32.52 -13.44 10.50
C VAL A 787 32.80 -14.93 10.74
N LYS A 788 32.10 -15.83 10.04
CA LYS A 788 32.41 -17.26 10.02
C LYS A 788 32.43 -17.80 8.60
N PHE A 789 33.44 -18.62 8.31
CA PHE A 789 33.54 -19.34 7.04
C PHE A 789 34.42 -20.58 7.18
N PRO A 790 34.02 -21.75 6.65
CA PRO A 790 34.75 -22.98 6.88
C PRO A 790 36.07 -23.06 6.10
N ARG A 791 36.99 -23.87 6.65
CA ARG A 791 38.29 -24.18 6.05
C ARG A 791 38.13 -24.73 4.64
N GLY A 792 38.97 -24.28 3.72
CA GLY A 792 39.02 -24.75 2.34
C GLY A 792 38.04 -24.05 1.38
N GLY A 793 37.10 -23.25 1.92
CA GLY A 793 36.36 -22.26 1.15
C GLY A 793 37.23 -21.07 0.74
N PHE A 794 36.68 -20.18 -0.09
CA PHE A 794 37.36 -19.00 -0.61
C PHE A 794 36.66 -17.74 -0.09
N VAL A 795 37.41 -16.79 0.46
CA VAL A 795 36.89 -15.52 1.00
C VAL A 795 37.72 -14.36 0.49
N HIS A 796 37.06 -13.36 -0.07
CA HIS A 796 37.68 -12.12 -0.55
C HIS A 796 37.51 -11.00 0.49
N ARG A 797 38.58 -10.22 0.66
CA ARG A 797 38.69 -9.13 1.63
C ARG A 797 39.04 -7.83 0.93
N PHE A 798 38.43 -6.72 1.36
CA PHE A 798 38.69 -5.40 0.79
C PHE A 798 38.78 -4.31 1.87
N PRO A 799 39.57 -3.24 1.64
CA PRO A 799 39.75 -2.15 2.59
C PRO A 799 38.53 -1.20 2.59
N LEU A 800 37.60 -1.48 3.49
CA LEU A 800 36.31 -0.78 3.64
C LEU A 800 36.29 0.06 4.93
N MET A 801 35.41 1.07 4.97
CA MET A 801 35.15 1.87 6.17
C MET A 801 34.03 1.24 6.99
N ASP A 802 34.22 1.08 8.29
CA ASP A 802 33.17 0.63 9.21
C ASP A 802 32.48 1.84 9.85
N SER A 803 31.16 1.88 9.76
CA SER A 803 30.30 2.94 10.27
C SER A 803 29.45 2.55 11.47
N SER A 804 29.52 1.30 11.95
CA SER A 804 28.77 0.76 13.10
C SER A 804 28.86 1.62 14.38
N GLU A 805 30.08 2.06 14.75
CA GLU A 805 30.31 2.90 15.94
C GLU A 805 30.14 4.41 15.69
N SER A 806 29.89 4.84 14.44
CA SER A 806 30.01 6.26 14.06
C SER A 806 28.91 7.14 14.66
N ARG A 807 29.33 8.25 15.30
CA ARG A 807 28.42 9.20 15.96
C ARG A 807 27.63 9.99 14.92
N ALA A 808 26.30 9.98 15.04
CA ALA A 808 25.39 10.80 14.25
C ALA A 808 25.38 12.29 14.63
N THR A 809 26.55 12.91 14.79
CA THR A 809 26.72 14.35 15.07
C THR A 809 27.77 14.98 14.15
N GLN A 810 27.28 15.74 13.16
CA GLN A 810 27.95 16.85 12.43
C GLN A 810 29.34 16.61 11.82
N ASN A 811 29.38 16.50 10.47
CA ASN A 811 30.21 17.25 9.49
C ASN A 811 31.68 17.68 9.75
N VAL A 812 32.38 17.18 10.79
CA VAL A 812 33.77 17.52 11.06
C VAL A 812 34.53 16.25 11.45
N LEU A 813 35.58 15.91 10.68
CA LEU A 813 36.47 14.73 10.79
C LEU A 813 35.96 13.39 10.20
N ILE A 814 35.61 13.38 8.90
CA ILE A 814 35.59 12.14 8.08
C ILE A 814 37.02 11.60 7.84
N SER A 815 38.06 12.41 8.07
CA SER A 815 39.46 12.12 7.73
C SER A 815 40.21 11.14 8.67
N SER A 816 39.53 10.43 9.56
CA SER A 816 40.19 9.54 10.55
C SER A 816 39.50 8.20 10.82
N LEU A 817 38.53 7.78 10.00
CA LEU A 817 38.09 6.38 9.99
C LEU A 817 39.09 5.56 9.17
N ALA A 818 39.83 4.66 9.83
CA ALA A 818 40.78 3.78 9.16
C ALA A 818 40.02 2.71 8.35
N LYS A 819 40.40 2.53 7.09
CA LYS A 819 39.91 1.41 6.29
C LYS A 819 40.53 0.10 6.82
N ALA A 820 39.72 -0.95 6.93
CA ALA A 820 40.14 -2.27 7.38
C ALA A 820 39.79 -3.35 6.33
N ASP A 821 40.61 -4.41 6.23
CA ASP A 821 40.40 -5.51 5.27
C ASP A 821 39.28 -6.46 5.71
N SER A 822 38.05 -6.06 5.41
CA SER A 822 36.83 -6.78 5.77
C SER A 822 36.50 -7.88 4.76
N PRO A 823 36.18 -9.11 5.21
CA PRO A 823 35.69 -10.18 4.35
C PRO A 823 34.22 -9.94 3.97
N ILE A 824 33.91 -9.90 2.67
CA ILE A 824 32.55 -9.56 2.18
C ILE A 824 31.96 -10.54 1.17
N LEU A 825 32.80 -11.39 0.55
CA LEU A 825 32.41 -12.31 -0.52
C LEU A 825 33.01 -13.69 -0.24
N GLY A 826 32.17 -14.73 -0.21
CA GLY A 826 32.58 -16.10 0.12
C GLY A 826 32.04 -17.14 -0.86
N PHE A 827 32.87 -18.14 -1.20
CA PHE A 827 32.50 -19.29 -2.04
C PHE A 827 32.86 -20.61 -1.34
N LEU A 828 31.89 -21.53 -1.26
CA LEU A 828 32.00 -22.81 -0.59
C LEU A 828 31.38 -23.94 -1.43
N LYS A 829 32.01 -25.13 -1.41
CA LYS A 829 31.35 -26.37 -1.84
C LYS A 829 30.82 -27.11 -0.61
N ALA A 830 29.51 -27.36 -0.57
CA ALA A 830 28.81 -27.99 0.55
C ALA A 830 28.15 -29.29 0.07
N GLY A 831 28.79 -30.44 0.32
CA GLY A 831 28.35 -31.73 -0.21
C GLY A 831 28.43 -31.77 -1.74
N THR A 832 27.30 -32.00 -2.40
CA THR A 832 27.17 -31.90 -3.86
C THR A 832 26.88 -30.46 -4.33
N GLY A 833 26.25 -29.64 -3.50
CA GLY A 833 25.91 -28.24 -3.77
C GLY A 833 27.06 -27.25 -3.62
N HIS A 834 26.79 -26.02 -4.05
CA HIS A 834 27.77 -24.93 -4.10
C HIS A 834 27.10 -23.64 -3.61
N ILE A 835 27.74 -22.94 -2.68
CA ILE A 835 27.21 -21.78 -1.98
C ILE A 835 28.09 -20.57 -2.30
N ALA A 836 27.48 -19.45 -2.66
CA ALA A 836 28.11 -18.15 -2.76
C ALA A 836 27.36 -17.16 -1.86
N VAL A 837 28.08 -16.39 -1.05
CA VAL A 837 27.52 -15.38 -0.14
C VAL A 837 28.20 -14.03 -0.32
N TYR A 838 27.40 -12.97 -0.31
CA TYR A 838 27.84 -11.58 -0.42
C TYR A 838 26.97 -10.73 0.51
N GLY A 839 27.57 -9.78 1.23
CA GLY A 839 26.91 -9.08 2.34
C GLY A 839 26.32 -7.70 2.03
N ASP A 840 26.06 -7.38 0.75
CA ASP A 840 25.37 -6.16 0.30
C ASP A 840 24.40 -6.52 -0.85
N SER A 841 23.12 -6.16 -0.77
CA SER A 841 22.13 -6.41 -1.83
C SER A 841 21.76 -5.17 -2.65
N ASN A 842 21.97 -3.95 -2.12
CA ASN A 842 21.64 -2.67 -2.77
C ASN A 842 22.20 -2.54 -4.20
N CYS A 843 23.28 -3.24 -4.53
CA CYS A 843 23.85 -3.28 -5.87
C CYS A 843 23.02 -4.09 -6.91
N LEU A 844 21.93 -4.72 -6.48
CA LEU A 844 20.91 -5.38 -7.30
C LEU A 844 19.63 -4.56 -7.43
N ASP A 845 19.27 -3.78 -6.39
CA ASP A 845 18.13 -2.85 -6.37
C ASP A 845 18.30 -1.72 -7.40
N SER A 846 17.37 -1.63 -8.36
CA SER A 846 17.36 -0.56 -9.37
C SER A 846 16.84 0.79 -8.89
N SER A 847 16.37 0.89 -7.64
CA SER A 847 15.81 2.11 -7.06
C SER A 847 16.88 3.11 -6.66
N HIS A 848 17.86 2.64 -5.88
CA HIS A 848 18.88 3.50 -5.26
C HIS A 848 20.32 3.03 -5.53
N MET A 849 20.55 2.06 -6.42
CA MET A 849 21.91 1.66 -6.80
C MET A 849 22.76 2.83 -7.34
N VAL A 850 24.00 2.90 -6.85
CA VAL A 850 25.05 3.77 -7.42
C VAL A 850 25.83 3.03 -8.52
N THR A 851 26.11 1.74 -8.29
CA THR A 851 26.79 0.84 -9.22
C THR A 851 26.14 -0.53 -9.15
N ASN A 852 25.79 -1.14 -10.28
CA ASN A 852 25.24 -2.50 -10.29
C ASN A 852 26.34 -3.55 -10.06
N CYS A 853 25.99 -4.66 -9.41
CA CYS A 853 26.87 -5.82 -9.23
C CYS A 853 26.41 -7.03 -10.07
N TYR A 854 25.74 -6.79 -11.20
CA TYR A 854 25.20 -7.86 -12.06
C TYR A 854 26.27 -8.80 -12.61
N TRP A 855 27.49 -8.29 -12.82
CA TRP A 855 28.64 -9.11 -13.20
C TRP A 855 29.00 -10.12 -12.08
N LEU A 856 28.91 -9.70 -10.81
CA LEU A 856 29.22 -10.53 -9.64
C LEU A 856 28.14 -11.58 -9.42
N LEU A 857 26.86 -11.19 -9.47
CA LEU A 857 25.73 -12.12 -9.45
C LEU A 857 25.89 -13.20 -10.54
N LYS A 858 26.24 -12.81 -11.77
CA LYS A 858 26.50 -13.77 -12.84
C LYS A 858 27.64 -14.75 -12.51
N LYS A 859 28.76 -14.26 -11.94
CA LYS A 859 29.87 -15.13 -11.50
C LYS A 859 29.47 -16.06 -10.36
N MET A 860 28.64 -15.59 -9.42
CA MET A 860 28.06 -16.43 -8.37
C MET A 860 27.18 -17.52 -8.98
N LEU A 861 26.28 -17.19 -9.91
CA LEU A 861 25.42 -18.16 -10.60
C LEU A 861 26.20 -19.15 -11.48
N ASP A 862 27.28 -18.73 -12.14
CA ASP A 862 28.19 -19.61 -12.88
C ASP A 862 28.85 -20.64 -11.95
N TYR A 863 29.17 -20.26 -10.71
CA TYR A 863 29.66 -21.20 -9.70
C TYR A 863 28.56 -22.10 -9.11
N THR A 864 27.43 -21.52 -8.68
CA THR A 864 26.39 -22.24 -7.95
C THR A 864 25.59 -23.18 -8.85
N SER A 865 25.28 -22.77 -10.09
CA SER A 865 24.52 -23.57 -11.07
C SER A 865 25.39 -24.33 -12.08
N ASN A 866 26.46 -23.72 -12.61
CA ASN A 866 27.29 -24.34 -13.66
C ASN A 866 28.59 -24.99 -13.12
N HIS A 867 28.91 -24.83 -11.83
CA HIS A 867 30.14 -25.30 -11.18
C HIS A 867 31.43 -24.74 -11.80
N VAL A 868 31.34 -23.59 -12.48
CA VAL A 868 32.46 -22.90 -13.10
C VAL A 868 33.23 -22.14 -12.01
N GLN A 869 34.52 -22.46 -11.87
CA GLN A 869 35.42 -21.73 -10.99
C GLN A 869 36.17 -20.67 -11.81
N ASP A 870 35.85 -19.41 -11.55
CA ASP A 870 36.58 -18.28 -12.11
C ASP A 870 38.04 -18.23 -11.57
N PRO A 871 39.08 -18.08 -12.41
CA PRO A 871 40.47 -18.15 -11.96
C PRO A 871 40.87 -17.10 -10.89
N ILE A 872 40.16 -15.98 -10.82
CA ILE A 872 40.45 -14.86 -9.93
C ILE A 872 39.68 -15.05 -8.62
N LEU A 873 38.38 -15.34 -8.70
CA LEU A 873 37.54 -15.62 -7.53
C LEU A 873 37.97 -16.89 -6.78
N PHE A 874 38.55 -17.87 -7.48
CA PHE A 874 39.07 -19.12 -6.91
C PHE A 874 40.60 -19.16 -6.84
N SER A 875 41.25 -17.99 -6.76
CA SER A 875 42.70 -17.89 -6.60
C SER A 875 43.17 -18.48 -5.27
N LYS A 876 44.45 -18.90 -5.21
CA LYS A 876 45.04 -19.44 -3.97
C LYS A 876 45.07 -18.44 -2.82
N ALA A 877 45.08 -17.13 -3.11
CA ALA A 877 45.13 -16.07 -2.11
C ALA A 877 43.81 -15.93 -1.34
N ALA A 878 42.67 -16.19 -2.00
CA ALA A 878 41.36 -16.16 -1.36
C ALA A 878 41.06 -17.43 -0.54
N LYS A 879 41.81 -18.52 -0.73
CA LYS A 879 41.51 -19.81 -0.11
C LYS A 879 41.88 -19.83 1.38
N LEU A 880 40.92 -20.21 2.22
CA LEU A 880 41.11 -20.32 3.67
C LEU A 880 41.85 -21.60 4.07
N ASP A 881 43.11 -21.47 4.48
CA ASP A 881 43.88 -22.56 5.09
C ASP A 881 43.41 -22.92 6.50
N MET A 882 42.81 -21.98 7.22
CA MET A 882 42.17 -22.12 8.53
C MET A 882 40.77 -21.49 8.48
N PRO A 883 39.78 -22.01 9.22
CA PRO A 883 38.43 -21.45 9.20
C PRO A 883 38.45 -20.01 9.73
N LEU A 884 37.60 -19.15 9.16
CA LEU A 884 37.26 -17.88 9.78
C LEU A 884 36.27 -18.17 10.91
N TYR A 885 36.55 -17.66 12.11
CA TYR A 885 35.79 -17.97 13.30
C TYR A 885 35.75 -16.78 14.27
N GLU A 886 34.52 -16.35 14.57
CA GLU A 886 34.15 -15.43 15.64
C GLU A 886 33.30 -16.21 16.67
N GLU A 887 33.38 -15.86 17.96
CA GLU A 887 32.58 -16.51 19.01
C GLU A 887 31.07 -16.28 18.81
N ASP A 888 30.24 -17.27 19.12
CA ASP A 888 28.77 -17.18 19.02
C ASP A 888 28.18 -15.99 19.83
N SER A 889 28.86 -15.61 20.91
CA SER A 889 28.54 -14.47 21.78
C SER A 889 28.61 -13.10 21.10
N ARG A 890 29.21 -13.02 19.91
CA ARG A 890 29.44 -11.80 19.13
C ARG A 890 28.65 -11.75 17.82
N LEU A 891 27.90 -12.81 17.50
CA LEU A 891 27.00 -12.75 16.35
C LEU A 891 25.86 -11.75 16.61
N PRO A 892 25.34 -11.08 15.56
CA PRO A 892 24.18 -10.20 15.69
C PRO A 892 23.01 -10.95 16.34
N SER A 893 22.39 -10.32 17.34
CA SER A 893 21.27 -10.89 18.09
C SER A 893 19.96 -10.20 17.74
N ARG A 894 18.87 -10.99 17.69
CA ARG A 894 17.51 -10.49 17.48
C ARG A 894 17.13 -9.46 18.54
N ARG A 895 16.33 -8.47 18.13
CA ARG A 895 15.84 -7.42 19.02
C ARG A 895 14.73 -7.93 19.94
N ASN A 896 14.86 -7.61 21.23
CA ASN A 896 13.90 -8.00 22.27
C ASN A 896 12.87 -6.90 22.59
N ASP A 897 13.04 -5.70 22.02
CA ASP A 897 12.19 -4.53 22.23
C ASP A 897 11.11 -4.34 21.15
N VAL A 898 11.09 -5.21 20.13
CA VAL A 898 10.12 -5.20 19.03
C VAL A 898 9.39 -6.55 19.00
N ASN A 899 8.06 -6.54 18.92
CA ASN A 899 7.29 -7.77 18.75
C ASN A 899 7.28 -8.20 17.28
N PHE A 900 8.34 -8.86 16.82
CA PHE A 900 8.50 -9.26 15.42
C PHE A 900 7.34 -10.14 14.88
N SER A 901 6.63 -10.87 15.75
CA SER A 901 5.51 -11.75 15.37
C SER A 901 4.28 -11.02 14.79
N SER A 902 4.17 -9.68 14.93
CA SER A 902 3.13 -8.91 14.25
C SER A 902 3.41 -8.66 12.76
N TYR A 903 4.67 -8.79 12.33
CA TYR A 903 5.11 -8.54 10.94
C TYR A 903 5.37 -9.86 10.19
N SER A 904 5.93 -10.85 10.90
CA SER A 904 6.35 -12.15 10.36
C SER A 904 5.21 -13.01 9.78
N SER A 905 5.52 -13.66 8.65
CA SER A 905 4.74 -14.73 8.02
C SER A 905 4.99 -16.11 8.64
N VAL A 906 6.02 -16.23 9.48
CA VAL A 906 6.49 -17.48 10.08
C VAL A 906 6.23 -17.54 11.59
N LEU A 907 6.61 -16.51 12.35
CA LEU A 907 6.46 -16.52 13.82
C LEU A 907 5.00 -16.60 14.24
N GLY A 908 4.68 -17.65 15.00
CA GLY A 908 3.31 -17.90 15.48
C GLY A 908 2.32 -18.29 14.38
N LYS A 909 2.79 -18.67 13.18
CA LYS A 909 1.97 -19.23 12.10
C LYS A 909 2.18 -20.75 12.01
N GLU A 910 1.28 -21.42 11.30
CA GLU A 910 1.41 -22.85 10.98
C GLU A 910 2.12 -23.02 9.64
N LEU A 911 3.11 -23.92 9.61
CA LEU A 911 3.79 -24.32 8.37
C LEU A 911 2.80 -24.99 7.41
N VAL A 912 2.64 -24.40 6.21
CA VAL A 912 1.64 -24.84 5.23
C VAL A 912 2.07 -26.12 4.51
N CYS A 913 3.26 -26.16 3.91
CA CYS A 913 3.78 -27.33 3.22
C CYS A 913 4.69 -28.14 4.16
N LYS A 914 4.51 -29.47 4.21
CA LYS A 914 5.47 -30.39 4.87
C LYS A 914 6.28 -31.22 3.89
N ASN A 915 5.83 -31.33 2.65
CA ASN A 915 6.47 -31.99 1.52
C ASN A 915 6.33 -31.08 0.27
N ASP A 916 7.11 -31.36 -0.78
CA ASP A 916 7.07 -30.66 -2.07
C ASP A 916 5.63 -30.52 -2.61
N SER A 917 5.19 -29.27 -2.76
CA SER A 917 3.80 -28.91 -3.03
C SER A 917 3.72 -27.69 -3.94
N ARG A 918 3.81 -27.94 -5.26
CA ARG A 918 3.81 -26.91 -6.31
C ARG A 918 2.52 -26.07 -6.39
N PHE A 919 1.47 -26.46 -5.68
CA PHE A 919 0.16 -25.78 -5.67
C PHE A 919 -0.17 -25.10 -4.34
N GLU A 920 0.56 -25.38 -3.25
CA GLU A 920 0.45 -24.63 -2.00
C GLU A 920 1.31 -23.36 -2.05
N VAL A 921 1.02 -22.54 -3.05
CA VAL A 921 1.52 -21.16 -3.14
C VAL A 921 0.73 -20.30 -2.14
N TRP A 922 1.44 -19.49 -1.36
CA TRP A 922 0.85 -18.68 -0.30
C TRP A 922 0.15 -17.47 -0.92
N GLY A 923 -1.15 -17.64 -1.16
CA GLY A 923 -1.99 -16.70 -1.90
C GLY A 923 -3.41 -17.24 -2.10
N THR A 924 -3.55 -18.57 -2.15
CA THR A 924 -4.85 -19.27 -2.26
C THR A 924 -5.86 -18.99 -1.15
N LYS A 925 -5.41 -18.46 0.01
CA LYS A 925 -6.26 -18.09 1.15
C LYS A 925 -6.28 -16.57 1.46
N GLY A 926 -5.38 -15.79 0.85
CA GLY A 926 -5.02 -14.43 1.28
C GLY A 926 -6.07 -13.34 0.98
N TYR A 927 -6.71 -13.42 -0.19
CA TYR A 927 -7.66 -12.39 -0.66
C TYR A 927 -8.96 -12.25 0.16
N ASN A 928 -9.16 -13.07 1.21
CA ASN A 928 -10.19 -12.84 2.23
C ASN A 928 -9.97 -11.54 3.03
N ILE A 929 -8.88 -10.80 2.78
CA ILE A 929 -8.61 -9.44 3.26
C ILE A 929 -9.44 -8.36 2.50
N HIS A 930 -10.46 -8.75 1.72
CA HIS A 930 -11.68 -7.92 1.65
C HIS A 930 -12.29 -7.84 3.06
N VAL A 931 -11.83 -6.84 3.81
CA VAL A 931 -11.85 -6.74 5.28
C VAL A 931 -13.13 -7.30 5.89
N ARG A 932 -13.06 -8.57 6.28
CA ARG A 932 -14.02 -9.22 7.18
C ARG A 932 -13.78 -8.69 8.59
N GLY A 933 -14.11 -7.41 8.80
CA GLY A 933 -14.38 -6.89 10.13
C GLY A 933 -15.38 -7.82 10.81
N ARG A 934 -15.16 -8.13 12.10
CA ARG A 934 -15.71 -9.34 12.78
C ARG A 934 -17.22 -9.56 12.65
N ASN A 935 -18.01 -8.53 12.33
CA ASN A 935 -19.43 -8.64 11.98
C ASN A 935 -19.80 -7.71 10.80
N ARG A 936 -19.63 -8.13 9.54
CA ARG A 936 -20.30 -7.48 8.39
C ARG A 936 -21.67 -8.11 8.13
N ARG A 937 -22.71 -7.60 8.80
CA ARG A 937 -24.07 -7.64 8.24
C ARG A 937 -24.09 -6.69 7.03
N LEU A 938 -24.16 -7.25 5.83
CA LEU A 938 -24.50 -6.45 4.65
C LEU A 938 -25.94 -5.93 4.82
N PRO A 939 -26.21 -4.62 4.63
CA PRO A 939 -27.55 -4.06 4.85
C PRO A 939 -28.62 -4.79 4.04
N GLY A 940 -29.58 -5.42 4.74
CA GLY A 940 -30.78 -6.01 4.17
C GLY A 940 -30.76 -7.50 3.79
N HIS A 941 -29.69 -8.27 4.08
CA HIS A 941 -29.65 -9.71 3.78
C HIS A 941 -29.24 -10.57 5.00
N HIS A 942 -29.75 -11.81 5.04
CA HIS A 942 -29.40 -12.78 6.09
C HIS A 942 -27.95 -13.30 5.91
N SER A 943 -27.27 -13.51 7.03
CA SER A 943 -25.93 -14.09 7.09
C SER A 943 -25.94 -15.56 6.66
N ILE A 944 -25.12 -15.91 5.66
CA ILE A 944 -24.69 -17.30 5.48
C ILE A 944 -23.53 -17.51 6.46
N ASP A 945 -23.80 -18.27 7.51
CA ASP A 945 -22.79 -18.63 8.52
C ASP A 945 -21.93 -19.79 7.99
N ILE A 946 -20.72 -19.46 7.54
CA ILE A 946 -19.69 -20.44 7.15
C ILE A 946 -18.62 -20.48 8.26
N GLY A 947 -19.07 -20.86 9.45
CA GLY A 947 -18.29 -20.97 10.68
C GLY A 947 -18.33 -22.38 11.30
N GLY A 948 -18.14 -23.43 10.48
CA GLY A 948 -18.11 -24.82 10.93
C GLY A 948 -17.13 -25.64 10.10
N GLY A 949 -16.22 -26.36 10.77
CA GLY A 949 -15.09 -27.03 10.12
C GLY A 949 -15.50 -28.10 9.10
N LEU A 950 -14.74 -28.18 8.01
CA LEU A 950 -14.82 -29.28 7.04
C LEU A 950 -14.43 -30.61 7.73
N ASN A 951 -15.45 -31.37 8.12
CA ASN A 951 -15.30 -32.79 8.35
C ASN A 951 -16.52 -33.53 7.78
N THR A 952 -16.24 -34.65 7.10
CA THR A 952 -17.18 -35.55 6.41
C THR A 952 -17.89 -35.04 5.14
N SER A 953 -17.90 -35.94 4.16
CA SER A 953 -18.35 -35.79 2.77
C SER A 953 -19.60 -36.63 2.47
N LEU A 954 -20.17 -36.40 1.28
CA LEU A 954 -21.24 -37.15 0.59
C LEU A 954 -22.70 -36.95 1.06
N GLU A 955 -23.40 -36.14 0.25
CA GLU A 955 -24.67 -36.47 -0.45
C GLU A 955 -25.73 -37.33 0.26
N ASN A 956 -27.01 -36.95 0.27
CA ASN A 956 -27.77 -37.07 -0.97
C ASN A 956 -29.09 -36.28 -1.11
N PHE A 957 -29.53 -36.19 -2.36
CA PHE A 957 -30.80 -35.65 -2.85
C PHE A 957 -32.03 -36.30 -2.18
N LYS A 958 -33.10 -35.51 -2.02
CA LYS A 958 -34.47 -36.03 -1.86
C LYS A 958 -35.29 -35.83 -3.13
N THR A 959 -35.29 -36.84 -4.00
CA THR A 959 -36.39 -37.09 -4.92
C THR A 959 -37.22 -38.27 -4.41
N SER A 960 -38.53 -38.09 -4.39
CA SER A 960 -39.53 -39.04 -3.90
C SER A 960 -39.66 -40.27 -4.80
N ILE A 961 -39.80 -41.47 -4.20
CA ILE A 961 -40.72 -42.58 -4.58
C ILE A 961 -40.66 -43.66 -3.47
N PRO A 962 -41.74 -44.43 -3.17
CA PRO A 962 -41.85 -45.19 -1.93
C PRO A 962 -41.75 -46.73 -2.06
N LEU A 963 -41.66 -47.36 -0.88
CA LEU A 963 -42.10 -48.71 -0.47
C LEU A 963 -41.11 -49.90 -0.42
N GLU A 964 -41.36 -50.71 0.63
CA GLU A 964 -41.01 -52.12 0.91
C GLU A 964 -39.62 -52.53 1.48
N LYS A 965 -39.68 -52.92 2.78
CA LYS A 965 -39.11 -54.13 3.41
C LYS A 965 -37.89 -54.82 2.76
N TYR A 966 -36.87 -55.13 3.56
CA TYR A 966 -36.84 -56.42 4.29
C TYR A 966 -35.87 -56.44 5.49
N LYS A 967 -36.03 -57.48 6.29
CA LYS A 967 -35.45 -57.76 7.61
C LYS A 967 -33.98 -58.26 7.61
N LYS A 968 -33.36 -58.08 8.79
CA LYS A 968 -32.60 -59.08 9.60
C LYS A 968 -31.05 -59.22 9.47
N GLU A 969 -30.42 -58.84 10.59
CA GLU A 969 -29.72 -59.72 11.57
C GLU A 969 -28.27 -60.23 11.36
N THR A 970 -27.44 -59.84 12.35
CA THR A 970 -26.48 -60.64 13.14
C THR A 970 -25.15 -61.16 12.56
N ALA A 971 -24.10 -60.59 13.15
CA ALA A 971 -23.12 -61.26 14.03
C ALA A 971 -21.94 -62.05 13.44
N GLY A 972 -20.81 -61.95 14.16
CA GLY A 972 -19.76 -62.97 14.14
C GLY A 972 -18.34 -62.44 14.24
N ASN A 973 -17.88 -62.23 15.47
CA ASN A 973 -16.57 -62.60 16.07
C ASN A 973 -15.47 -63.18 15.15
N TYR A 974 -14.16 -63.08 15.44
CA TYR A 974 -13.52 -63.31 16.74
C TYR A 974 -12.01 -62.99 16.64
N LEU A 975 -11.35 -62.70 17.79
CA LEU A 975 -9.90 -62.85 18.07
C LEU A 975 -8.88 -62.03 17.24
N GLY A 976 -7.90 -61.33 17.81
CA GLY A 976 -7.66 -61.01 19.22
C GLY A 976 -6.19 -60.86 19.60
N PHE A 977 -5.84 -59.69 20.15
CA PHE A 977 -4.78 -59.45 21.16
C PHE A 977 -3.28 -59.63 20.75
N PHE A 978 -2.31 -58.92 21.34
CA PHE A 978 -2.30 -58.14 22.59
C PHE A 978 -1.33 -56.92 22.56
N ASN A 979 -1.64 -55.92 23.40
CA ASN A 979 -0.75 -54.95 24.06
C ASN A 979 -0.07 -53.84 23.23
N TYR A 980 0.01 -52.58 23.68
CA TYR A 980 -0.66 -51.75 24.72
C TYR A 980 0.00 -50.34 24.55
N LYS A 981 -0.61 -49.18 24.81
CA LYS A 981 -1.81 -48.88 25.59
C LYS A 981 -2.36 -47.50 25.20
N ASP A 982 -3.67 -47.42 25.02
CA ASP A 982 -4.47 -46.18 24.87
C ASP A 982 -4.36 -45.30 26.15
N GLU A 983 -4.42 -43.96 26.13
CA GLU A 983 -5.39 -43.00 25.52
C GLU A 983 -6.72 -42.88 26.32
N LEU A 984 -7.44 -41.77 26.13
CA LEU A 984 -8.84 -41.49 26.55
C LEU A 984 -9.05 -41.10 28.05
N LEU A 985 -9.97 -40.21 28.47
CA LEU A 985 -10.92 -39.30 27.77
C LEU A 985 -11.39 -38.17 28.73
N ASP A 986 -11.86 -37.06 28.13
CA ASP A 986 -12.94 -36.13 28.54
C ASP A 986 -12.98 -35.28 29.85
N MET A 987 -13.56 -34.09 29.61
CA MET A 987 -14.11 -33.01 30.47
C MET A 987 -15.31 -33.44 31.38
N PRO A 988 -15.95 -32.54 32.20
CA PRO A 988 -15.64 -31.14 32.63
C PRO A 988 -15.87 -30.83 34.16
N VAL A 989 -15.79 -29.53 34.52
CA VAL A 989 -16.55 -28.81 35.60
C VAL A 989 -15.89 -28.52 36.99
N LEU A 990 -15.90 -27.21 37.35
CA LEU A 990 -15.86 -26.51 38.66
C LEU A 990 -14.66 -26.60 39.66
N VAL A 991 -13.88 -25.51 39.66
CA VAL A 991 -13.52 -24.63 40.81
C VAL A 991 -13.15 -25.25 42.17
N THR A 992 -11.87 -25.15 42.54
CA THR A 992 -11.40 -24.64 43.85
C THR A 992 -9.95 -24.11 43.75
N SER A 993 -9.72 -22.78 43.79
CA SER A 993 -8.38 -22.18 44.09
C SER A 993 -8.33 -20.64 44.16
N HIS A 994 -9.36 -19.98 44.72
CA HIS A 994 -9.06 -18.71 45.38
C HIS A 994 -8.12 -18.98 46.58
N TRP A 995 -7.30 -17.99 46.97
CA TRP A 995 -6.31 -17.97 48.09
C TRP A 995 -4.82 -18.24 47.79
N LEU A 996 -4.40 -18.75 46.63
CA LEU A 996 -2.96 -18.96 46.35
C LEU A 996 -2.22 -17.71 45.82
N VAL A 997 -2.86 -16.92 44.95
CA VAL A 997 -2.22 -15.76 44.29
C VAL A 997 -1.88 -14.59 45.24
N PRO A 998 -2.74 -14.19 46.20
CA PRO A 998 -2.45 -13.05 47.10
C PRO A 998 -1.25 -13.28 48.05
N ALA A 999 -0.97 -14.54 48.40
CA ALA A 999 0.13 -14.91 49.29
C ALA A 999 1.50 -14.76 48.61
N ILE A 1000 1.59 -15.02 47.31
CA ILE A 1000 2.84 -14.91 46.54
C ILE A 1000 3.22 -13.42 46.34
N ILE A 1001 2.23 -12.58 46.05
CA ILE A 1001 2.42 -11.14 45.83
C ILE A 1001 2.90 -10.43 47.11
N THR A 1002 2.37 -10.79 48.28
CA THR A 1002 2.77 -10.21 49.56
C THR A 1002 4.20 -10.58 49.99
N ILE A 1003 4.66 -11.79 49.68
CA ILE A 1003 6.04 -12.21 49.97
C ILE A 1003 7.06 -11.47 49.08
N PHE A 1004 6.78 -11.31 47.78
CA PHE A 1004 7.67 -10.58 46.86
C PHE A 1004 7.74 -9.08 47.18
N GLY A 1005 6.62 -8.44 47.59
CA GLY A 1005 6.60 -7.04 47.98
C GLY A 1005 7.51 -6.72 49.19
N LEU A 1006 7.56 -7.62 50.18
CA LEU A 1006 8.40 -7.45 51.38
C LEU A 1006 9.90 -7.59 51.08
N LEU A 1007 10.29 -8.48 50.16
CA LEU A 1007 11.68 -8.64 49.71
C LEU A 1007 12.20 -7.40 48.95
N LEU A 1008 11.37 -6.78 48.12
CA LEU A 1008 11.71 -5.53 47.41
C LEU A 1008 11.86 -4.33 48.37
N LEU A 1009 11.04 -4.24 49.41
CA LEU A 1009 11.19 -3.20 50.44
C LEU A 1009 12.49 -3.35 51.25
N PHE A 1010 12.88 -4.57 51.61
CA PHE A 1010 14.12 -4.82 52.37
C PHE A 1010 15.39 -4.49 51.56
N THR A 1011 15.41 -4.83 50.27
CA THR A 1011 16.53 -4.53 49.37
C THR A 1011 16.69 -3.02 49.13
N PHE A 1012 15.59 -2.28 48.97
CA PHE A 1012 15.63 -0.81 48.86
C PHE A 1012 16.13 -0.12 50.15
N TRP A 1013 15.75 -0.64 51.32
CA TRP A 1013 16.20 -0.10 52.62
C TRP A 1013 17.71 -0.29 52.83
N SER A 1014 18.23 -1.46 52.47
CA SER A 1014 19.67 -1.80 52.48
C SER A 1014 20.51 -0.82 51.64
N PHE A 1015 20.10 -0.53 50.41
CA PHE A 1015 20.79 0.43 49.54
C PHE A 1015 20.79 1.87 50.10
N ARG A 1016 19.69 2.28 50.75
CA ARG A 1016 19.58 3.62 51.35
C ARG A 1016 20.49 3.81 52.58
N GLN A 1017 20.76 2.76 53.36
CA GLN A 1017 21.76 2.84 54.43
C GLN A 1017 23.21 2.93 53.92
N LYS A 1018 23.57 2.18 52.86
CA LYS A 1018 24.94 2.22 52.29
C LYS A 1018 25.35 3.61 51.77
N ARG A 1019 24.42 4.38 51.19
CA ARG A 1019 24.72 5.76 50.72
C ARG A 1019 24.92 6.79 51.84
N ARG A 1020 24.51 6.54 53.10
CA ARG A 1020 24.69 7.48 54.22
C ARG A 1020 26.03 7.37 54.97
N ARG A 1021 26.87 6.36 54.70
CA ARG A 1021 28.16 6.13 55.40
C ARG A 1021 29.42 6.66 54.69
N ARG A 1022 29.32 7.35 53.54
CA ARG A 1022 30.48 7.90 52.77
C ARG A 1022 30.65 9.43 52.83
N ARG A 1023 30.22 10.09 53.91
CA ARG A 1023 30.52 11.52 54.16
C ARG A 1023 30.90 11.78 55.64
N LYS A 1024 32.19 11.65 55.98
CA LYS A 1024 32.87 12.32 57.11
C LYS A 1024 34.39 12.05 57.10
N GLY A 1025 35.20 13.12 57.17
CA GLY A 1025 36.68 13.11 57.33
C GLY A 1025 37.45 12.82 56.03
N SER A 1026 38.42 13.60 55.57
CA SER A 1026 39.38 14.46 56.28
C SER A 1026 39.72 15.76 55.52
N SER A 1027 40.44 16.67 56.16
CA SER A 1027 40.84 18.00 55.69
C SER A 1027 42.29 18.07 55.18
N SER A 1028 42.64 19.25 54.63
CA SER A 1028 44.00 19.78 54.41
C SER A 1028 44.75 19.39 53.13
N GLY A 1029 45.41 20.36 52.48
CA GLY A 1029 46.61 20.07 51.68
C GLY A 1029 46.77 20.72 50.29
N ARG A 1030 46.82 22.05 50.23
CA ARG A 1030 47.50 22.93 49.23
C ARG A 1030 48.46 22.32 48.17
N LEU A 1031 48.47 23.05 47.02
CA LEU A 1031 49.60 23.49 46.16
C LEU A 1031 50.08 22.64 44.96
N SER A 1032 50.07 23.30 43.79
CA SER A 1032 50.99 23.24 42.61
C SER A 1032 51.36 21.88 41.98
N ASN A 1033 51.35 21.70 40.65
CA ASN A 1033 51.34 22.66 39.53
C ASN A 1033 50.20 22.38 38.53
#